data_AF-A0A4S8J1P8-F1
#
_entry.id   AF-A0A4S8J1P8-F1
#
_cell.length_a   1.000
_cell.length_b   1.000
_cell.length_c   1.000
_cell.angle_alpha   90.00
_cell.angle_beta   90.00
_cell.angle_gamma   90.00
#
_symmetry.space_group_name_H-M   'P 1'
#
loop_
_entity.id
_entity.type
_entity.pdbx_description
1 polymer ?
#
loop_
_entity_poly.entity_id
_entity_poly.type
_entity_poly.pdbx_seq_one_letter_code
_entity_poly.pdbx_strand_id
1 'polypeptide(L)'
;MDRLPDEMSDLKIRDDKEAEATVIDGNGTETGHIIVTTVNGRNGQPKQTVSYMAERVVGHGSFGIVFQAKCLETGETVAIKKVLQDKRALAYIHGSIGVCHRDIKPQNLLVNPHTHQLKLCDFGSAKVLVKGEPNISYICSRYYRAPELIFGATEYTSAIDIWSAGCVLAELLLGQVLGTPTREEIKCMNPNYTEFKFPQIKAHPWHKLEALIHPFFDELRDSDTRLPNGRFLPPLFNFKPHELKGVPMEIVAKLIPEHARKQCAFLGANANSSNSAVLNVLSFGAVGDGVSDDTEAFKSAWDSACEEGPGVVLVPQGYAFKIRSTIFAGPCHGELTLQVDGTIMPPDGPDAWPQSTSRRQWLVFYRANNLTLQGGGLFDGKGAKWWDLPCKPHKGRNHTTLPGPCDSPVAFRFFMSSNLAVRGIRIHNSPQFHFRFDNCRNVTVDAISINSPALSPNTDGIHVENSVNVGIYNSVISSGDDCVSIGAGSTNIHIRNLTCGPSHGISIGSLGKQNTRACVTNVTVKDSVIKHSDNGVRIKTWQGGSGSVSWVSFENIRMDTVRNPIIINQYYCLSKVCKNQTTAVYVSDVSYAGIKGSYDIRSPPIHFGCSDAVPCTNITLTDVELLPEQGDAIADPFCWNVYGESQTLTIPPVSCLLQGLPRSIMDIDSDRCY
;
A
#
# COMPACT_ATOMS: atom_id res chain seq x y z
N MET A 1 21.24 -53.37 14.80
CA MET A 1 20.25 -52.83 13.86
C MET A 1 19.80 -51.49 14.43
N ASP A 2 20.18 -50.32 13.93
CA ASP A 2 21.01 -49.97 12.78
C ASP A 2 21.89 -48.76 13.16
N ARG A 3 23.14 -48.83 12.72
CA ARG A 3 24.19 -47.84 12.96
C ARG A 3 24.01 -46.66 12.00
N LEU A 4 24.05 -45.44 12.53
CA LEU A 4 24.27 -44.23 11.76
C LEU A 4 25.73 -44.20 11.24
N PRO A 5 26.01 -43.63 10.05
CA PRO A 5 27.33 -43.71 9.41
C PRO A 5 28.45 -42.96 10.16
N ASP A 6 29.63 -43.58 10.21
CA ASP A 6 30.88 -43.18 10.90
C ASP A 6 31.60 -41.94 10.30
N GLU A 7 30.91 -41.00 9.64
CA GLU A 7 31.53 -39.80 9.02
C GLU A 7 31.27 -38.48 9.77
N MET A 8 30.69 -38.52 10.96
CA MET A 8 30.42 -37.32 11.78
C MET A 8 31.25 -37.22 13.07
N SER A 9 32.15 -38.17 13.32
CA SER A 9 32.99 -38.25 14.53
C SER A 9 34.35 -37.55 14.43
N ASP A 10 34.76 -37.06 13.26
CA ASP A 10 36.09 -36.47 13.04
C ASP A 10 36.14 -34.93 12.94
N LEU A 11 35.03 -34.22 13.18
CA LEU A 11 35.04 -32.76 13.34
C LEU A 11 35.35 -32.38 14.80
N LYS A 12 36.60 -32.61 15.22
CA LYS A 12 37.16 -31.94 16.41
C LYS A 12 37.56 -30.52 16.04
N ILE A 13 36.97 -29.52 16.68
CA ILE A 13 37.51 -28.17 16.72
C ILE A 13 38.83 -28.27 17.49
N ARG A 14 39.95 -28.20 16.76
CA ARG A 14 41.28 -28.01 17.36
C ARG A 14 41.33 -26.58 17.88
N ASP A 15 41.57 -26.44 19.18
CA ASP A 15 42.14 -25.23 19.79
C ASP A 15 43.58 -25.07 19.29
N ASP A 16 43.75 -24.52 18.08
CA ASP A 16 45.03 -23.99 17.67
C ASP A 16 45.10 -22.54 18.14
N LYS A 17 45.95 -22.33 19.15
CA LYS A 17 46.31 -21.03 19.72
C LYS A 17 46.58 -19.99 18.61
N GLU A 18 46.04 -18.80 18.85
CA GLU A 18 46.20 -17.57 18.09
C GLU A 18 47.61 -17.40 17.51
N ALA A 19 47.68 -17.32 16.18
CA ALA A 19 48.60 -16.39 15.55
C ALA A 19 47.78 -15.13 15.25
N GLU A 20 48.06 -14.06 15.99
CA GLU A 20 47.48 -12.73 15.80
C GLU A 20 47.51 -12.35 14.32
N ALA A 21 46.34 -12.27 13.69
CA ALA A 21 46.20 -11.48 12.49
C ALA A 21 46.26 -10.02 12.92
N THR A 22 47.36 -9.35 12.62
CA THR A 22 47.51 -7.90 12.76
C THR A 22 46.32 -7.18 12.12
N VAL A 23 45.40 -6.72 12.96
CA VAL A 23 44.35 -5.78 12.55
C VAL A 23 45.05 -4.44 12.42
N ILE A 24 45.30 -4.03 11.18
CA ILE A 24 45.68 -2.63 10.90
C ILE A 24 44.44 -1.80 11.18
N ASP A 25 44.49 -1.06 12.28
CA ASP A 25 43.45 -0.15 12.72
C ASP A 25 43.33 1.01 11.71
N GLY A 26 42.25 1.02 10.93
CA GLY A 26 42.04 1.97 9.84
C GLY A 26 40.56 2.32 9.68
N ASN A 27 40.20 3.52 10.11
CA ASN A 27 38.84 4.06 10.12
C ASN A 27 38.35 4.61 8.75
N GLY A 28 38.87 4.12 7.62
CA GLY A 28 38.77 4.80 6.32
C GLY A 28 37.66 4.29 5.39
N THR A 29 36.69 5.15 5.07
CA THR A 29 35.60 4.94 4.10
C THR A 29 35.88 5.65 2.76
N GLU A 30 37.11 5.58 2.26
CA GLU A 30 37.53 6.37 1.09
C GLU A 30 37.83 5.51 -0.15
N THR A 31 37.44 6.02 -1.32
CA THR A 31 37.77 5.49 -2.65
C THR A 31 39.28 5.33 -2.82
N GLY A 32 39.74 4.19 -3.34
CA GLY A 32 41.16 3.86 -3.50
C GLY A 32 41.72 2.82 -2.52
N HIS A 33 40.92 2.37 -1.54
CA HIS A 33 41.33 1.34 -0.58
C HIS A 33 41.42 -0.06 -1.21
N ILE A 34 42.44 -0.83 -0.86
CA ILE A 34 42.66 -2.20 -1.35
C ILE A 34 42.20 -3.21 -0.30
N ILE A 35 41.20 -4.02 -0.66
CA ILE A 35 40.65 -5.12 0.14
C ILE A 35 41.34 -6.41 -0.29
N VAL A 36 42.12 -7.02 0.60
CA VAL A 36 42.80 -8.30 0.33
C VAL A 36 42.04 -9.43 1.02
N THR A 37 41.71 -10.50 0.28
CA THR A 37 41.08 -11.69 0.82
C THR A 37 41.78 -12.96 0.36
N THR A 38 41.91 -13.93 1.26
CA THR A 38 42.42 -15.26 0.93
C THR A 38 41.24 -16.17 0.58
N VAL A 39 41.16 -16.62 -0.67
CA VAL A 39 40.19 -17.63 -1.09
C VAL A 39 40.78 -19.01 -0.81
N ASN A 40 40.14 -19.77 0.08
CA ASN A 40 40.52 -21.15 0.32
C ASN A 40 40.21 -21.99 -0.93
N GLY A 41 41.21 -22.67 -1.49
CA GLY A 41 41.01 -23.57 -2.62
C GLY A 41 40.09 -24.73 -2.25
N ARG A 42 39.10 -25.03 -3.10
CA ARG A 42 38.36 -26.29 -3.03
C ARG A 42 39.14 -27.37 -3.78
N ASN A 43 39.04 -28.62 -3.32
CA ASN A 43 39.60 -29.81 -3.99
C ASN A 43 41.14 -29.80 -4.13
N GLY A 44 41.86 -29.41 -3.07
CA GLY A 44 43.32 -29.55 -3.01
C GLY A 44 44.12 -28.46 -3.74
N GLN A 45 43.48 -27.39 -4.23
CA GLN A 45 44.20 -26.24 -4.76
C GLN A 45 44.78 -25.35 -3.64
N PRO A 46 45.96 -24.74 -3.86
CA PRO A 46 46.58 -23.83 -2.91
C PRO A 46 45.70 -22.60 -2.66
N LYS A 47 45.77 -22.04 -1.45
CA LYS A 47 45.08 -20.79 -1.11
C LYS A 47 45.58 -19.67 -2.02
N GLN A 48 44.66 -18.97 -2.67
CA GLN A 48 44.99 -17.81 -3.50
C GLN A 48 44.59 -16.53 -2.77
N THR A 49 45.47 -15.54 -2.82
CA THR A 49 45.19 -14.20 -2.31
C THR A 49 44.67 -13.35 -3.46
N VAL A 50 43.52 -12.71 -3.28
CA VAL A 50 42.87 -11.86 -4.29
C VAL A 50 42.66 -10.47 -3.69
N SER A 51 42.94 -9.44 -4.47
CA SER A 51 42.99 -8.05 -4.04
C SER A 51 42.01 -7.21 -4.85
N TYR A 52 41.21 -6.39 -4.17
CA TYR A 52 40.18 -5.57 -4.79
C TYR A 52 40.38 -4.10 -4.46
N MET A 53 40.45 -3.23 -5.46
CA MET A 53 40.49 -1.79 -5.25
C MET A 53 39.08 -1.22 -5.28
N ALA A 54 38.63 -0.61 -4.17
CA ALA A 54 37.34 0.06 -4.11
C ALA A 54 37.35 1.34 -4.95
N GLU A 55 36.55 1.39 -6.02
CA GLU A 55 36.51 2.53 -6.95
C GLU A 55 35.48 3.58 -6.50
N ARG A 56 34.28 3.15 -6.10
CA ARG A 56 33.20 4.05 -5.65
C ARG A 56 32.13 3.32 -4.84
N VAL A 57 31.44 4.05 -3.97
CA VAL A 57 30.21 3.57 -3.33
C VAL A 57 29.07 3.58 -4.36
N VAL A 58 28.39 2.44 -4.51
CA VAL A 58 27.23 2.29 -5.42
C VAL A 58 25.89 2.20 -4.70
N GLY A 59 25.89 2.04 -3.38
CA GLY A 59 24.66 2.08 -2.59
C GLY A 59 24.89 2.00 -1.09
N HIS A 60 24.01 2.67 -0.34
CA HIS A 60 23.89 2.54 1.11
C HIS A 60 22.62 1.76 1.43
N GLY A 61 22.73 0.68 2.20
CA GLY A 61 21.60 -0.06 2.73
C GLY A 61 21.63 -0.10 4.26
N SER A 62 20.50 -0.44 4.88
CA SER A 62 20.33 -0.48 6.35
C SER A 62 21.34 -1.38 7.09
N PHE A 63 22.06 -2.26 6.38
CA PHE A 63 22.99 -3.25 6.94
C PHE A 63 24.38 -3.25 6.29
N GLY A 64 24.75 -2.20 5.54
CA GLY A 64 26.09 -2.09 4.95
C GLY A 64 26.21 -1.18 3.74
N ILE A 65 27.45 -1.02 3.26
CA ILE A 65 27.78 -0.25 2.05
C ILE A 65 28.11 -1.24 0.93
N VAL A 66 27.62 -0.95 -0.28
CA VAL A 66 28.04 -1.65 -1.50
C VAL A 66 29.02 -0.77 -2.25
N PHE A 67 30.21 -1.31 -2.52
CA PHE A 67 31.25 -0.67 -3.33
C PHE A 67 31.30 -1.34 -4.70
N GLN A 68 31.44 -0.55 -5.75
CA GLN A 68 32.04 -1.04 -6.97
C GLN A 68 33.55 -1.10 -6.74
N ALA A 69 34.15 -2.24 -7.02
CA ALA A 69 35.58 -2.48 -6.89
C ALA A 69 36.13 -3.17 -8.13
N LYS A 70 37.43 -3.08 -8.34
CA LYS A 70 38.14 -3.77 -9.42
C LYS A 70 39.04 -4.84 -8.83
N CYS A 71 38.88 -6.08 -9.28
CA CYS A 71 39.82 -7.15 -8.98
C CYS A 71 41.17 -6.81 -9.62
N LEU A 72 42.24 -6.75 -8.83
CA LEU A 72 43.55 -6.35 -9.32
C LEU A 72 44.22 -7.47 -10.14
N GLU A 73 43.89 -8.72 -9.84
CA GLU A 73 44.46 -9.89 -10.51
C GLU A 73 43.77 -10.17 -11.86
N THR A 74 42.45 -9.94 -11.97
CA THR A 74 41.68 -10.23 -13.21
C THR A 74 41.30 -8.99 -14.00
N GLY A 75 41.34 -7.81 -13.39
CA GLY A 75 40.87 -6.56 -13.98
C GLY A 75 39.33 -6.43 -14.03
N GLU A 76 38.59 -7.42 -13.55
CA GLU A 76 37.13 -7.42 -13.58
C GLU A 76 36.53 -6.43 -12.58
N THR A 77 35.45 -5.78 -12.99
CA THR A 77 34.64 -4.94 -12.10
C THR A 77 33.67 -5.81 -11.32
N VAL A 78 33.71 -5.71 -10.00
CA VAL A 78 32.87 -6.46 -9.05
C VAL A 78 32.11 -5.52 -8.13
N ALA A 79 31.01 -5.99 -7.57
CA ALA A 79 30.32 -5.33 -6.47
C ALA A 79 30.68 -6.01 -5.14
N ILE A 80 31.26 -5.28 -4.20
CA ILE A 80 31.60 -5.76 -2.86
C ILE A 80 30.64 -5.13 -1.86
N LYS A 81 29.76 -5.95 -1.28
CA LYS A 81 28.90 -5.53 -0.17
C LYS A 81 29.61 -5.83 1.15
N LYS A 82 29.98 -4.79 1.90
CA LYS A 82 30.50 -4.94 3.25
C LYS A 82 29.33 -5.19 4.20
N VAL A 83 29.12 -6.45 4.56
CA VAL A 83 28.10 -6.85 5.55
C VAL A 83 28.74 -6.83 6.93
N LEU A 84 28.14 -6.11 7.88
CA LEU A 84 28.57 -6.10 9.26
C LEU A 84 28.23 -7.45 9.91
N GLN A 85 29.24 -8.28 10.14
CA GLN A 85 29.09 -9.48 10.96
C GLN A 85 29.57 -9.16 12.38
N ASP A 86 28.67 -9.13 13.36
CA ASP A 86 29.10 -9.15 14.75
C ASP A 86 29.07 -10.58 15.30
N LYS A 87 30.12 -11.33 14.98
CA LYS A 87 30.39 -12.61 15.65
C LYS A 87 30.71 -12.42 17.13
N ARG A 88 31.07 -11.21 17.60
CA ARG A 88 31.50 -10.95 18.98
C ARG A 88 30.30 -10.89 19.93
N ALA A 89 29.16 -10.33 19.52
CA ALA A 89 27.97 -10.28 20.36
C ALA A 89 27.42 -11.69 20.68
N LEU A 90 27.18 -12.51 19.65
CA LEU A 90 26.72 -13.89 19.84
C LEU A 90 27.77 -14.76 20.55
N ALA A 91 29.05 -14.65 20.16
CA ALA A 91 30.12 -15.37 20.85
C ALA A 91 30.25 -14.98 22.33
N TYR A 92 30.07 -13.69 22.66
CA TYR A 92 30.10 -13.21 24.04
C TYR A 92 28.92 -13.75 24.86
N ILE A 93 27.68 -13.62 24.36
CA ILE A 93 26.53 -14.11 25.13
C ILE A 93 26.50 -15.64 25.22
N HIS A 94 26.90 -16.36 24.17
CA HIS A 94 26.95 -17.82 24.17
C HIS A 94 28.13 -18.37 24.99
N GLY A 95 29.33 -17.83 24.76
CA GLY A 95 30.58 -18.35 25.32
C GLY A 95 30.97 -17.76 26.67
N SER A 96 30.77 -16.46 26.89
CA SER A 96 31.16 -15.79 28.13
C SER A 96 30.05 -15.78 29.18
N ILE A 97 28.77 -15.70 28.75
CA ILE A 97 27.63 -15.58 29.66
C ILE A 97 26.75 -16.86 29.71
N GLY A 98 26.81 -17.71 28.68
CA GLY A 98 25.99 -18.92 28.59
C GLY A 98 24.50 -18.67 28.30
N VAL A 99 24.17 -17.50 27.74
CA VAL A 99 22.80 -17.07 27.43
C VAL A 99 22.49 -17.30 25.96
N CYS A 100 21.39 -17.99 25.67
CA CYS A 100 20.80 -18.06 24.34
C CYS A 100 19.74 -16.95 24.19
N HIS A 101 19.78 -16.18 23.10
CA HIS A 101 18.89 -15.05 22.86
C HIS A 101 17.47 -15.51 22.45
N ARG A 102 17.38 -16.57 21.65
CA ARG A 102 16.14 -17.26 21.22
C ARG A 102 15.16 -16.41 20.39
N ASP A 103 15.58 -15.26 19.88
CA ASP A 103 14.75 -14.40 19.00
C ASP A 103 15.61 -13.46 18.14
N ILE A 104 16.63 -14.01 17.48
CA ILE A 104 17.45 -13.24 16.53
C ILE A 104 16.65 -13.01 15.24
N LYS A 105 16.45 -11.75 14.89
CA LYS A 105 15.71 -11.29 13.71
C LYS A 105 16.12 -9.86 13.35
N PRO A 106 15.85 -9.36 12.13
CA PRO A 106 16.27 -8.02 11.72
C PRO A 106 15.80 -6.90 12.66
N GLN A 107 14.61 -7.05 13.27
CA GLN A 107 14.04 -6.06 14.20
C GLN A 107 14.85 -5.93 15.50
N ASN A 108 15.62 -6.96 15.87
CA ASN A 108 16.41 -7.01 17.11
C ASN A 108 17.89 -6.67 16.88
N LEU A 109 18.23 -6.26 15.65
CA LEU A 109 19.58 -5.86 15.24
C LEU A 109 19.62 -4.35 14.99
N LEU A 110 20.21 -3.60 15.91
CA LEU A 110 20.32 -2.15 15.83
C LEU A 110 21.58 -1.77 15.07
N VAL A 111 21.43 -1.04 13.96
CA VAL A 111 22.55 -0.57 13.15
C VAL A 111 22.62 0.94 13.22
N ASN A 112 23.78 1.48 13.60
CA ASN A 112 24.08 2.89 13.41
C ASN A 112 24.63 3.10 11.99
N PRO A 113 23.93 3.83 11.11
CA PRO A 113 24.34 3.98 9.71
C PRO A 113 25.56 4.88 9.52
N HIS A 114 25.90 5.72 10.52
CA HIS A 114 27.03 6.65 10.45
C HIS A 114 28.30 6.04 11.02
N THR A 115 28.20 5.30 12.13
CA THR A 115 29.36 4.68 12.80
C THR A 115 29.55 3.22 12.41
N HIS A 116 28.62 2.64 11.65
CA HIS A 116 28.59 1.23 11.28
C HIS A 116 28.62 0.27 12.48
N GLN A 117 28.13 0.73 13.64
CA GLN A 117 28.02 -0.08 14.83
C GLN A 117 26.75 -0.94 14.77
N LEU A 118 26.91 -2.25 14.89
CA LEU A 118 25.82 -3.21 15.08
C LEU A 118 25.69 -3.55 16.57
N LYS A 119 24.47 -3.55 17.11
CA LYS A 119 24.15 -3.98 18.47
C LYS A 119 22.97 -4.93 18.48
N LEU A 120 23.01 -5.92 19.37
CA LEU A 120 21.90 -6.82 19.64
C LEU A 120 21.02 -6.24 20.76
N CYS A 121 19.70 -6.27 20.59
CA CYS A 121 18.73 -5.81 21.59
C CYS A 121 17.57 -6.80 21.76
N ASP A 122 16.69 -6.54 22.74
CA ASP A 122 15.50 -7.33 23.05
C ASP A 122 15.80 -8.75 23.60
N PHE A 123 16.31 -8.79 24.83
CA PHE A 123 16.57 -10.02 25.58
C PHE A 123 15.32 -10.60 26.27
N GLY A 124 14.11 -10.15 25.91
CA GLY A 124 12.86 -10.59 26.56
C GLY A 124 12.59 -12.10 26.43
N SER A 125 13.17 -12.72 25.39
CA SER A 125 13.14 -14.16 25.17
C SER A 125 14.45 -14.86 25.56
N ALA A 126 15.46 -14.16 26.07
CA ALA A 126 16.75 -14.77 26.35
C ALA A 126 16.70 -15.71 27.56
N LYS A 127 17.50 -16.79 27.57
CA LYS A 127 17.60 -17.72 28.69
C LYS A 127 18.97 -18.39 28.75
N VAL A 128 19.47 -18.60 29.97
CA VAL A 128 20.58 -19.52 30.23
C VAL A 128 20.09 -20.94 30.05
N LEU A 129 20.60 -21.65 29.04
CA LEU A 129 20.17 -23.01 28.75
C LEU A 129 20.92 -23.98 29.67
N VAL A 130 20.19 -24.64 30.57
CA VAL A 130 20.75 -25.64 31.50
C VAL A 130 20.56 -27.03 30.90
N LYS A 131 21.64 -27.82 30.87
CA LYS A 131 21.62 -29.17 30.31
C LYS A 131 20.67 -30.08 31.11
N GLY A 132 19.74 -30.73 30.43
CA GLY A 132 18.74 -31.62 31.04
C GLY A 132 17.46 -30.91 31.50
N GLU A 133 17.40 -29.57 31.40
CA GLU A 133 16.15 -28.83 31.62
C GLU A 133 15.34 -28.71 30.33
N PRO A 134 14.05 -29.09 30.32
CA PRO A 134 13.20 -28.89 29.16
C PRO A 134 12.93 -27.40 28.93
N ASN A 135 12.96 -26.98 27.67
CA ASN A 135 12.69 -25.63 27.22
C ASN A 135 11.49 -25.57 26.28
N ILE A 136 10.96 -24.36 26.08
CA ILE A 136 9.80 -24.14 25.21
C ILE A 136 10.27 -24.11 23.76
N SER A 137 9.75 -25.04 22.94
CA SER A 137 10.05 -25.14 21.51
C SER A 137 9.31 -24.09 20.66
N TYR A 138 8.13 -23.64 21.10
CA TYR A 138 7.42 -22.52 20.47
C TYR A 138 8.01 -21.17 20.90
N ILE A 139 9.28 -20.97 20.55
CA ILE A 139 10.05 -19.75 20.76
C ILE A 139 10.70 -19.34 19.43
N CYS A 140 11.29 -18.15 19.36
CA CYS A 140 11.83 -17.56 18.13
C CYS A 140 10.76 -17.20 17.09
N SER A 141 10.98 -16.07 16.41
CA SER A 141 10.15 -15.59 15.32
C SER A 141 10.08 -16.60 14.16
N ARG A 142 8.86 -16.81 13.65
CA ARG A 142 8.50 -17.92 12.75
C ARG A 142 9.45 -18.14 11.57
N TYR A 143 9.89 -17.06 10.89
CA TYR A 143 10.73 -17.13 9.69
C TYR A 143 12.22 -17.38 9.96
N TYR A 144 12.65 -17.25 11.21
CA TYR A 144 14.05 -17.43 11.63
C TYR A 144 14.20 -18.64 12.55
N ARG A 145 13.12 -19.38 12.78
CA ARG A 145 13.06 -20.50 13.72
C ARG A 145 13.87 -21.69 13.20
N ALA A 146 14.72 -22.22 14.07
CA ALA A 146 15.53 -23.40 13.77
C ALA A 146 14.66 -24.68 13.62
N PRO A 147 15.04 -25.64 12.76
CA PRO A 147 14.26 -26.84 12.49
C PRO A 147 13.92 -27.64 13.76
N GLU A 148 14.84 -27.76 14.70
CA GLU A 148 14.62 -28.45 15.98
C GLU A 148 13.45 -27.83 16.77
N LEU A 149 13.30 -26.50 16.75
CA LEU A 149 12.18 -25.80 17.39
C LEU A 149 10.87 -26.03 16.63
N ILE A 150 10.92 -26.13 15.30
CA ILE A 150 9.75 -26.47 14.46
C ILE A 150 9.26 -27.89 14.79
N PHE A 151 10.18 -28.81 15.02
CA PHE A 151 9.88 -30.19 15.42
C PHE A 151 9.56 -30.37 16.91
N GLY A 152 9.45 -29.28 17.66
CA GLY A 152 9.02 -29.32 19.04
C GLY A 152 10.11 -29.71 20.04
N ALA A 153 11.39 -29.71 19.65
CA ALA A 153 12.49 -30.06 20.54
C ALA A 153 12.52 -29.14 21.77
N THR A 154 12.45 -29.75 22.95
CA THR A 154 12.57 -29.05 24.23
C THR A 154 14.02 -29.03 24.73
N GLU A 155 14.89 -29.84 24.14
CA GLU A 155 16.33 -29.84 24.36
C GLU A 155 17.02 -29.27 23.11
N TYR A 156 17.56 -28.06 23.24
CA TYR A 156 18.28 -27.35 22.19
C TYR A 156 19.39 -26.51 22.81
N THR A 157 20.33 -26.06 21.98
CA THR A 157 21.48 -25.26 22.41
C THR A 157 21.42 -23.86 21.83
N SER A 158 22.43 -23.03 22.11
CA SER A 158 22.61 -21.73 21.46
C SER A 158 22.74 -21.78 19.93
N ALA A 159 22.86 -22.98 19.33
CA ALA A 159 22.86 -23.18 17.89
C ALA A 159 21.61 -22.61 17.19
N ILE A 160 20.48 -22.52 17.88
CA ILE A 160 19.25 -21.93 17.32
C ILE A 160 19.43 -20.44 16.95
N ASP A 161 20.26 -19.70 17.68
CA ASP A 161 20.57 -18.31 17.38
C ASP A 161 21.49 -18.21 16.15
N ILE A 162 22.37 -19.19 15.95
CA ILE A 162 23.25 -19.29 14.78
C ILE A 162 22.43 -19.57 13.52
N TRP A 163 21.44 -20.47 13.61
CA TRP A 163 20.48 -20.69 12.52
C TRP A 163 19.74 -19.40 12.18
N SER A 164 19.16 -18.76 13.20
CA SER A 164 18.41 -17.51 13.05
C SER A 164 19.26 -16.41 12.41
N ALA A 165 20.52 -16.26 12.82
CA ALA A 165 21.48 -15.34 12.21
C ALA A 165 21.80 -15.70 10.75
N GLY A 166 21.87 -16.99 10.41
CA GLY A 166 22.00 -17.48 9.04
C GLY A 166 20.82 -17.09 8.17
N CYS A 167 19.58 -17.22 8.69
CA CYS A 167 18.38 -16.77 8.00
C CYS A 167 18.37 -15.25 7.76
N VAL A 168 18.79 -14.46 8.75
CA VAL A 168 18.98 -13.00 8.59
C VAL A 168 20.01 -12.71 7.49
N LEU A 169 21.15 -13.40 7.48
CA LEU A 169 22.17 -13.21 6.46
C LEU A 169 21.66 -13.56 5.06
N ALA A 170 20.92 -14.67 4.92
CA ALA A 170 20.31 -15.07 3.66
C ALA A 170 19.29 -14.04 3.17
N GLU A 171 18.45 -13.50 4.06
CA GLU A 171 17.52 -12.43 3.73
C GLU A 171 18.25 -11.17 3.23
N LEU A 172 19.37 -10.80 3.87
CA LEU A 172 20.20 -9.67 3.45
C LEU A 172 20.88 -9.87 2.09
N LEU A 173 21.08 -11.12 1.67
CA LEU A 173 21.67 -11.48 0.39
C LEU A 173 20.62 -11.60 -0.72
N LEU A 174 19.46 -12.18 -0.41
CA LEU A 174 18.40 -12.50 -1.38
C LEU A 174 17.35 -11.39 -1.53
N GLY A 175 17.25 -10.47 -0.56
CA GLY A 175 16.21 -9.42 -0.55
C GLY A 175 14.81 -9.94 -0.21
N GLN A 176 14.70 -11.21 0.22
CA GLN A 176 13.46 -11.86 0.62
C GLN A 176 13.74 -12.85 1.76
N VAL A 177 12.77 -13.07 2.63
CA VAL A 177 12.86 -14.11 3.68
C VAL A 177 12.94 -15.49 3.04
N LEU A 178 13.68 -16.42 3.67
CA LEU A 178 13.75 -17.82 3.24
C LEU A 178 12.40 -18.56 3.35
N GLY A 179 11.45 -18.01 4.12
CA GLY A 179 10.11 -18.58 4.32
C GLY A 179 10.02 -19.58 5.48
N THR A 180 8.85 -20.21 5.65
CA THR A 180 8.67 -21.41 6.49
C THR A 180 8.55 -22.63 5.61
N PRO A 181 9.09 -23.80 6.01
CA PRO A 181 8.87 -25.04 5.27
C PRO A 181 7.37 -25.32 5.10
N THR A 182 6.96 -25.64 3.88
CA THR A 182 5.63 -26.14 3.53
C THR A 182 5.33 -27.45 4.27
N ARG A 183 4.05 -27.83 4.35
CA ARG A 183 3.65 -29.08 5.02
C ARG A 183 4.28 -30.31 4.35
N GLU A 184 4.48 -30.22 3.04
CA GLU A 184 5.15 -31.20 2.20
C GLU A 184 6.64 -31.28 2.55
N GLU A 185 7.33 -30.14 2.68
CA GLU A 185 8.74 -30.09 3.10
C GLU A 185 8.92 -30.61 4.54
N ILE A 186 8.01 -30.27 5.47
CA ILE A 186 8.04 -30.80 6.85
C ILE A 186 7.90 -32.33 6.87
N LYS A 187 7.02 -32.89 6.03
CA LYS A 187 6.88 -34.35 5.85
C LYS A 187 8.11 -34.99 5.18
N CYS A 188 8.74 -34.30 4.23
CA CYS A 188 9.99 -34.77 3.62
C CYS A 188 11.15 -34.75 4.63
N MET A 189 11.21 -33.74 5.50
CA MET A 189 12.24 -33.61 6.54
C MET A 189 12.03 -34.59 7.70
N ASN A 190 10.77 -34.88 8.06
CA ASN A 190 10.42 -35.90 9.05
C ASN A 190 9.10 -36.60 8.66
N PRO A 191 9.17 -37.79 8.03
CA PRO A 191 7.98 -38.54 7.59
C PRO A 191 7.04 -38.93 8.73
N ASN A 192 7.53 -38.96 9.96
CA ASN A 192 6.78 -39.33 11.16
C ASN A 192 6.23 -38.11 11.93
N TYR A 193 6.29 -36.91 11.33
CA TYR A 193 5.78 -35.70 11.97
C TYR A 193 4.28 -35.81 12.25
N THR A 194 3.92 -35.72 13.53
CA THR A 194 2.54 -35.60 14.01
C THR A 194 2.33 -34.18 14.53
N GLU A 195 1.21 -33.55 14.13
CA GLU A 195 0.91 -32.17 14.50
C GLU A 195 0.71 -32.08 16.02
N PHE A 196 1.62 -31.37 16.69
CA PHE A 196 1.63 -31.26 18.15
C PHE A 196 0.48 -30.34 18.59
N LYS A 197 -0.53 -30.89 19.25
CA LYS A 197 -1.55 -30.10 19.95
C LYS A 197 -1.03 -29.77 21.35
N PHE A 198 -1.04 -28.50 21.72
CA PHE A 198 -0.65 -28.07 23.05
C PHE A 198 -1.44 -28.82 24.14
N PRO A 199 -0.81 -29.23 25.25
CA PRO A 199 -1.58 -29.62 26.42
C PRO A 199 -2.43 -28.43 26.86
N GLN A 200 -3.71 -28.68 27.11
CA GLN A 200 -4.60 -27.68 27.69
C GLN A 200 -4.15 -27.38 29.12
N ILE A 201 -3.29 -26.38 29.27
CA ILE A 201 -2.98 -25.82 30.59
C ILE A 201 -4.26 -25.11 31.03
N LYS A 202 -4.89 -25.60 32.10
CA LYS A 202 -5.99 -24.88 32.75
C LYS A 202 -5.44 -23.52 33.18
N ALA A 203 -5.96 -22.45 32.57
CA ALA A 203 -5.66 -21.10 33.01
C ALA A 203 -6.00 -20.98 34.51
N HIS A 204 -5.06 -20.45 35.29
CA HIS A 204 -5.44 -19.90 36.59
C HIS A 204 -6.37 -18.71 36.31
N PRO A 205 -7.57 -18.67 36.89
CA PRO A 205 -8.59 -17.70 36.52
C PRO A 205 -8.34 -16.40 37.28
N TRP A 206 -7.14 -15.82 37.19
CA TRP A 206 -6.95 -14.45 37.61
C TRP A 206 -7.58 -13.56 36.56
N HIS A 207 -8.50 -12.72 37.00
CA HIS A 207 -8.98 -11.66 36.13
C HIS A 207 -7.77 -10.76 35.81
N LYS A 208 -7.56 -10.36 34.54
CA LYS A 208 -6.35 -9.62 34.12
C LYS A 208 -6.05 -8.39 35.00
N LEU A 209 -7.11 -7.78 35.54
CA LEU A 209 -7.03 -6.62 36.44
C LEU A 209 -6.61 -6.98 37.88
N GLU A 210 -6.86 -8.20 38.34
CA GLU A 210 -6.38 -8.69 39.65
C GLU A 210 -4.86 -8.86 39.65
N ALA A 211 -4.27 -9.25 38.52
CA ALA A 211 -2.82 -9.30 38.38
C ALA A 211 -2.20 -7.90 38.40
N LEU A 212 -2.91 -6.91 37.84
CA LEU A 212 -2.43 -5.53 37.82
C LEU A 212 -2.39 -4.90 39.20
N ILE A 213 -3.31 -5.24 40.11
CA ILE A 213 -3.28 -4.75 41.51
C ILE A 213 -2.25 -5.45 42.42
N HIS A 214 -1.39 -6.31 41.85
CA HIS A 214 -0.35 -6.97 42.62
C HIS A 214 0.67 -5.95 43.18
N PRO A 215 1.19 -6.14 44.40
CA PRO A 215 2.16 -5.21 45.03
C PRO A 215 3.43 -4.95 44.22
N PHE A 216 3.78 -5.88 43.31
CA PHE A 216 4.88 -5.71 42.36
C PHE A 216 4.76 -4.41 41.52
N PHE A 217 3.54 -3.90 41.31
CA PHE A 217 3.28 -2.69 40.52
C PHE A 217 3.04 -1.43 41.38
N ASP A 218 3.26 -1.48 42.70
CA ASP A 218 2.93 -0.35 43.58
C ASP A 218 3.76 0.90 43.28
N GLU A 219 5.01 0.74 42.86
CA GLU A 219 5.88 1.86 42.42
C GLU A 219 5.24 2.65 41.26
N LEU A 220 4.47 2.00 40.38
CA LEU A 220 3.80 2.70 39.27
C LEU A 220 2.62 3.56 39.74
N ARG A 221 2.11 3.34 40.96
CA ARG A 221 0.99 4.07 41.57
C ARG A 221 1.44 5.21 42.48
N ASP A 222 2.75 5.37 42.68
CA ASP A 222 3.29 6.51 43.40
C ASP A 222 3.38 7.72 42.44
N SER A 223 2.86 8.87 42.89
CA SER A 223 2.88 10.12 42.13
C SER A 223 4.29 10.68 41.93
N ASP A 224 5.25 10.27 42.75
CA ASP A 224 6.64 10.74 42.69
C ASP A 224 7.54 9.85 41.83
N THR A 225 7.04 8.73 41.32
CA THR A 225 7.81 7.87 40.42
C THR A 225 8.16 8.60 39.13
N ARG A 226 9.42 8.44 38.72
CA ARG A 226 9.99 9.03 37.50
C ARG A 226 10.68 7.95 36.68
N LEU A 227 10.76 8.19 35.37
CA LEU A 227 11.62 7.42 34.48
C LEU A 227 13.10 7.62 34.89
N PRO A 228 14.02 6.70 34.50
CA PRO A 228 15.45 6.81 34.84
C PRO A 228 16.14 8.12 34.38
N ASN A 229 15.52 8.84 33.45
CA ASN A 229 15.97 10.14 32.96
C ASN A 229 15.37 11.35 33.72
N GLY A 230 14.67 11.10 34.84
CA GLY A 230 14.03 12.12 35.69
C GLY A 230 12.67 12.64 35.19
N ARG A 231 12.17 12.19 34.04
CA ARG A 231 10.85 12.61 33.52
C ARG A 231 9.71 11.88 34.23
N PHE A 232 8.52 12.48 34.24
CA PHE A 232 7.30 11.83 34.71
C PHE A 232 6.98 10.57 33.89
N LEU A 233 6.31 9.61 34.53
CA LEU A 233 5.73 8.45 33.85
C LEU A 233 4.65 8.91 32.84
N PRO A 234 4.46 8.19 31.73
CA PRO A 234 3.30 8.41 30.85
C PRO A 234 1.98 8.12 31.61
N PRO A 235 0.82 8.52 31.09
CA PRO A 235 -0.46 8.20 31.72
C PRO A 235 -0.66 6.68 31.82
N LEU A 236 -0.61 6.12 33.03
CA LEU A 236 -0.69 4.66 33.27
C LEU A 236 -2.09 4.17 33.66
N PHE A 237 -2.97 5.08 34.10
CA PHE A 237 -4.29 4.75 34.70
C PHE A 237 -5.47 5.28 33.87
N ASN A 238 -5.27 5.47 32.57
CA ASN A 238 -6.24 5.97 31.61
C ASN A 238 -7.20 4.88 31.10
N PHE A 239 -7.66 3.99 32.00
CA PHE A 239 -8.57 2.90 31.66
C PHE A 239 -9.87 3.42 31.05
N LYS A 240 -10.31 2.80 29.96
CA LYS A 240 -11.55 3.07 29.27
C LYS A 240 -12.73 2.47 30.06
N PRO A 241 -13.94 3.04 29.96
CA PRO A 241 -15.13 2.55 30.65
C PRO A 241 -15.46 1.06 30.44
N HIS A 242 -15.19 0.50 29.27
CA HIS A 242 -15.45 -0.92 29.00
C HIS A 242 -14.39 -1.85 29.64
N GLU A 243 -13.15 -1.39 29.83
CA GLU A 243 -12.08 -2.17 30.46
C GLU A 243 -12.37 -2.41 31.94
N LEU A 244 -13.15 -1.52 32.56
CA LEU A 244 -13.57 -1.58 33.95
C LEU A 244 -15.00 -2.09 34.12
N LYS A 245 -15.71 -2.39 33.03
CA LYS A 245 -17.10 -2.84 33.07
C LYS A 245 -17.21 -4.20 33.73
N GLY A 246 -18.02 -4.29 34.79
CA GLY A 246 -18.22 -5.53 35.56
C GLY A 246 -17.11 -5.84 36.57
N VAL A 247 -16.14 -4.94 36.73
CA VAL A 247 -15.03 -5.10 37.68
C VAL A 247 -15.48 -4.60 39.06
N PRO A 248 -15.29 -5.39 40.14
CA PRO A 248 -15.61 -4.95 41.49
C PRO A 248 -14.94 -3.62 41.83
N MET A 249 -15.69 -2.70 42.45
CA MET A 249 -15.21 -1.34 42.75
C MET A 249 -13.99 -1.34 43.69
N GLU A 250 -13.81 -2.39 44.50
CA GLU A 250 -12.61 -2.58 45.32
C GLU A 250 -11.34 -2.77 44.47
N ILE A 251 -11.44 -3.53 43.38
CA ILE A 251 -10.33 -3.72 42.43
C ILE A 251 -10.06 -2.42 41.69
N VAL A 252 -11.10 -1.71 41.24
CA VAL A 252 -10.94 -0.40 40.58
C VAL A 252 -10.27 0.61 41.50
N ALA A 253 -10.63 0.63 42.79
CA ALA A 253 -10.05 1.52 43.78
C ALA A 253 -8.57 1.23 44.08
N LYS A 254 -8.14 -0.04 44.00
CA LYS A 254 -6.73 -0.48 44.12
C LYS A 254 -5.95 -0.30 42.82
N LEU A 255 -6.62 -0.44 41.68
CA LEU A 255 -6.03 -0.32 40.35
C LEU A 255 -5.71 1.13 40.01
N ILE A 256 -6.60 2.07 40.36
CA ILE A 256 -6.50 3.49 40.02
C ILE A 256 -6.22 4.33 41.29
N PRO A 257 -5.00 4.84 41.48
CA PRO A 257 -4.64 5.64 42.65
C PRO A 257 -5.39 6.98 42.65
N GLU A 258 -5.56 7.57 43.83
CA GLU A 258 -6.42 8.74 44.04
C GLU A 258 -6.05 9.93 43.15
N HIS A 259 -4.75 10.18 42.95
CA HIS A 259 -4.25 11.25 42.08
C HIS A 259 -4.63 11.05 40.60
N ALA A 260 -4.93 9.83 40.17
CA ALA A 260 -5.24 9.48 38.78
C ALA A 260 -6.75 9.33 38.52
N ARG A 261 -7.61 9.32 39.54
CA ARG A 261 -9.06 9.10 39.39
C ARG A 261 -9.77 10.15 38.53
N LYS A 262 -9.29 11.39 38.55
CA LYS A 262 -9.83 12.48 37.71
C LYS A 262 -9.60 12.27 36.21
N GLN A 263 -8.69 11.37 35.85
CA GLN A 263 -8.32 11.07 34.46
C GLN A 263 -9.09 9.85 33.90
N CYS A 264 -9.85 9.14 34.73
CA CYS A 264 -10.61 7.95 34.32
C CYS A 264 -12.11 8.28 34.13
N ALA A 265 -12.56 8.26 32.88
CA ALA A 265 -13.94 8.58 32.49
C ALA A 265 -14.99 7.63 33.10
N PHE A 266 -14.61 6.41 33.49
CA PHE A 266 -15.51 5.39 34.06
C PHE A 266 -16.11 5.79 35.41
N LEU A 267 -15.35 6.50 36.25
CA LEU A 267 -15.81 6.93 37.58
C LEU A 267 -16.71 8.17 37.51
N GLY A 268 -16.93 8.73 36.31
CA GLY A 268 -17.71 9.94 36.06
C GLY A 268 -19.03 9.73 35.30
N ALA A 269 -19.42 8.53 34.90
CA ALA A 269 -20.61 8.32 34.05
C ALA A 269 -21.44 7.08 34.43
N ASN A 270 -22.69 7.30 34.84
CA ASN A 270 -23.71 6.26 34.99
C ASN A 270 -24.05 5.63 33.63
N ALA A 271 -24.17 4.30 33.60
CA ALA A 271 -24.47 3.49 32.44
C ALA A 271 -25.96 3.49 32.04
N ASN A 272 -26.26 3.72 30.76
CA ASN A 272 -27.22 2.96 29.93
C ASN A 272 -27.48 3.64 28.57
N SER A 273 -27.12 2.98 27.46
CA SER A 273 -27.99 2.77 26.29
C SER A 273 -27.23 2.08 25.16
N SER A 274 -27.92 1.21 24.44
CA SER A 274 -27.55 0.60 23.17
C SER A 274 -27.60 1.63 22.03
N ASN A 275 -26.73 2.64 22.10
CA ASN A 275 -26.44 3.53 20.98
C ASN A 275 -25.04 3.21 20.45
N SER A 276 -24.86 3.23 19.13
CA SER A 276 -23.53 3.15 18.51
C SER A 276 -22.62 4.16 19.22
N ALA A 277 -21.48 3.68 19.73
CA ALA A 277 -20.57 4.53 20.48
C ALA A 277 -20.05 5.62 19.54
N VAL A 278 -20.29 6.89 19.88
CA VAL A 278 -19.75 8.03 19.14
C VAL A 278 -18.40 8.38 19.75
N LEU A 279 -17.33 8.09 19.01
CA LEU A 279 -15.94 8.32 19.36
C LEU A 279 -15.50 9.64 18.72
N ASN A 280 -15.68 10.74 19.45
CA ASN A 280 -15.21 12.05 19.02
C ASN A 280 -13.68 12.11 19.09
N VAL A 281 -13.01 12.48 17.99
CA VAL A 281 -11.55 12.57 17.91
C VAL A 281 -10.93 13.50 18.96
N LEU A 282 -11.67 14.53 19.43
CA LEU A 282 -11.23 15.41 20.51
C LEU A 282 -11.07 14.66 21.84
N SER A 283 -11.92 13.66 22.11
CA SER A 283 -11.81 12.80 23.30
C SER A 283 -10.57 11.91 23.29
N PHE A 284 -9.91 11.79 22.14
CA PHE A 284 -8.65 11.07 21.94
C PHE A 284 -7.43 12.00 21.86
N GLY A 285 -7.59 13.28 22.22
CA GLY A 285 -6.51 14.24 22.30
C GLY A 285 -6.22 15.02 21.02
N ALA A 286 -7.11 14.96 20.01
CA ALA A 286 -7.00 15.86 18.86
C ALA A 286 -7.20 17.32 19.30
N VAL A 287 -6.36 18.22 18.79
CA VAL A 287 -6.39 19.65 19.10
C VAL A 287 -7.36 20.38 18.17
N GLY A 288 -7.34 20.06 16.87
CA GLY A 288 -8.29 20.61 15.91
C GLY A 288 -8.10 22.09 15.55
N ASP A 289 -6.86 22.60 15.68
CA ASP A 289 -6.44 23.98 15.37
C ASP A 289 -5.91 24.18 13.93
N GLY A 290 -5.82 23.11 13.14
CA GLY A 290 -5.27 23.08 11.78
C GLY A 290 -3.74 23.12 11.72
N VAL A 291 -3.06 23.11 12.87
CA VAL A 291 -1.60 23.30 12.99
C VAL A 291 -0.94 22.15 13.74
N SER A 292 -1.57 21.63 14.79
CA SER A 292 -1.13 20.48 15.55
C SER A 292 -1.27 19.19 14.74
N ASP A 293 -0.40 18.21 14.99
CA ASP A 293 -0.51 16.90 14.33
C ASP A 293 -1.51 16.01 15.08
N ASP A 294 -2.71 15.85 14.52
CA ASP A 294 -3.82 15.14 15.16
C ASP A 294 -3.87 13.65 14.77
N THR A 295 -2.84 13.16 14.08
CA THR A 295 -2.82 11.82 13.48
C THR A 295 -3.04 10.69 14.49
N GLU A 296 -2.37 10.73 15.65
CA GLU A 296 -2.46 9.65 16.64
C GLU A 296 -3.81 9.63 17.37
N ALA A 297 -4.45 10.79 17.53
CA ALA A 297 -5.80 10.87 18.07
C ALA A 297 -6.83 10.22 17.11
N PHE A 298 -6.69 10.47 15.80
CA PHE A 298 -7.53 9.85 14.78
C PHE A 298 -7.34 8.33 14.72
N LYS A 299 -6.10 7.84 14.76
CA LYS A 299 -5.82 6.41 14.83
C LYS A 299 -6.41 5.78 16.08
N SER A 300 -6.22 6.41 17.24
CA SER A 300 -6.74 5.88 18.51
C SER A 300 -8.27 5.81 18.52
N ALA A 301 -8.95 6.82 17.95
CA ALA A 301 -10.39 6.80 17.79
C ALA A 301 -10.85 5.71 16.80
N TRP A 302 -10.15 5.57 15.67
CA TRP A 302 -10.40 4.53 14.67
C TRP A 302 -10.24 3.12 15.24
N ASP A 303 -9.10 2.83 15.88
CA ASP A 303 -8.77 1.51 16.42
C ASP A 303 -9.79 1.10 17.49
N SER A 304 -10.18 2.04 18.37
CA SER A 304 -11.22 1.80 19.37
C SER A 304 -12.58 1.49 18.72
N ALA A 305 -12.96 2.25 17.69
CA ALA A 305 -14.20 2.02 16.95
C ALA A 305 -14.18 0.66 16.20
N CYS A 306 -13.02 0.27 15.67
CA CYS A 306 -12.84 -0.94 14.88
C CYS A 306 -12.91 -2.21 15.74
N GLU A 307 -12.44 -2.14 17.00
CA GLU A 307 -12.41 -3.26 17.95
C GLU A 307 -13.72 -3.48 18.72
N GLU A 308 -14.42 -2.42 19.14
CA GLU A 308 -15.53 -2.50 20.10
C GLU A 308 -16.91 -2.86 19.50
N GLY A 309 -17.06 -2.87 18.17
CA GLY A 309 -18.32 -3.15 17.46
C GLY A 309 -18.79 -1.96 16.61
N PRO A 310 -20.09 -1.81 16.30
CA PRO A 310 -20.55 -0.71 15.47
C PRO A 310 -20.26 0.67 16.07
N GLY A 311 -19.40 1.45 15.44
CA GLY A 311 -18.87 2.70 16.00
C GLY A 311 -18.96 3.87 15.03
N VAL A 312 -19.14 5.07 15.57
CA VAL A 312 -19.04 6.32 14.81
C VAL A 312 -17.79 7.06 15.25
N VAL A 313 -16.78 7.18 14.38
CA VAL A 313 -15.66 8.11 14.59
C VAL A 313 -16.12 9.49 14.12
N LEU A 314 -16.25 10.43 15.06
CA LEU A 314 -16.77 11.78 14.80
C LEU A 314 -15.63 12.78 14.69
N VAL A 315 -15.57 13.48 13.55
CA VAL A 315 -14.73 14.65 13.29
C VAL A 315 -15.61 15.89 13.32
N PRO A 316 -15.63 16.64 14.43
CA PRO A 316 -16.65 17.65 14.69
C PRO A 316 -16.52 18.90 13.82
N GLN A 317 -17.67 19.51 13.52
CA GLN A 317 -17.75 20.81 12.88
C GLN A 317 -17.05 21.91 13.70
N GLY A 318 -16.48 22.91 13.02
CA GLY A 318 -15.83 24.05 13.66
C GLY A 318 -14.34 23.85 13.95
N TYR A 319 -13.82 22.64 13.74
CA TYR A 319 -12.41 22.28 13.93
C TYR A 319 -11.73 21.97 12.60
N ALA A 320 -10.41 22.15 12.57
CA ALA A 320 -9.55 21.78 11.46
C ALA A 320 -8.45 20.83 11.96
N PHE A 321 -8.32 19.66 11.35
CA PHE A 321 -7.40 18.62 11.83
C PHE A 321 -6.30 18.39 10.79
N LYS A 322 -5.04 18.49 11.23
CA LYS A 322 -3.92 18.16 10.35
C LYS A 322 -3.50 16.72 10.56
N ILE A 323 -3.66 15.91 9.52
CA ILE A 323 -3.41 14.46 9.55
C ILE A 323 -2.30 14.10 8.56
N ARG A 324 -1.25 13.44 9.04
CA ARG A 324 -0.16 12.91 8.21
C ARG A 324 -0.58 11.64 7.49
N SER A 325 0.21 11.21 6.50
CA SER A 325 0.03 9.91 5.82
C SER A 325 -0.20 8.79 6.84
N THR A 326 -1.37 8.16 6.78
CA THR A 326 -1.83 7.18 7.77
C THR A 326 -2.63 6.07 7.12
N ILE A 327 -2.50 4.88 7.70
CA ILE A 327 -3.28 3.71 7.35
C ILE A 327 -4.28 3.47 8.49
N PHE A 328 -5.56 3.52 8.15
CA PHE A 328 -6.68 3.07 8.95
C PHE A 328 -6.96 1.60 8.58
N ALA A 329 -6.50 0.69 9.43
CA ALA A 329 -6.51 -0.74 9.14
C ALA A 329 -7.73 -1.43 9.76
N GLY A 330 -8.25 -2.43 9.06
CA GLY A 330 -9.12 -3.47 9.59
C GLY A 330 -8.42 -4.82 9.65
N PRO A 331 -9.16 -5.93 9.83
CA PRO A 331 -10.63 -6.02 9.82
C PRO A 331 -11.26 -5.47 11.10
N CYS A 332 -12.42 -4.81 10.96
CA CYS A 332 -13.22 -4.34 12.09
C CYS A 332 -14.32 -5.35 12.44
N HIS A 333 -14.72 -5.39 13.72
CA HIS A 333 -15.72 -6.34 14.22
C HIS A 333 -17.17 -5.97 13.85
N GLY A 334 -17.43 -4.72 13.46
CA GLY A 334 -18.77 -4.23 13.13
C GLY A 334 -18.77 -3.17 12.03
N GLU A 335 -19.94 -2.59 11.79
CA GLU A 335 -20.11 -1.46 10.86
C GLU A 335 -19.43 -0.21 11.41
N LEU A 336 -18.63 0.44 10.57
CA LEU A 336 -17.86 1.61 10.99
C LEU A 336 -18.33 2.83 10.22
N THR A 337 -18.66 3.90 10.93
CA THR A 337 -18.96 5.19 10.30
C THR A 337 -17.86 6.19 10.66
N LEU A 338 -17.19 6.74 9.64
CA LEU A 338 -16.36 7.93 9.80
C LEU A 338 -17.22 9.15 9.42
N GLN A 339 -17.75 9.81 10.45
CA GLN A 339 -18.56 11.02 10.34
C GLN A 339 -17.66 12.25 10.32
N VAL A 340 -17.63 12.97 9.19
CA VAL A 340 -16.75 14.12 8.98
C VAL A 340 -17.55 15.39 8.73
N ASP A 341 -17.64 16.22 9.77
CA ASP A 341 -18.31 17.52 9.72
C ASP A 341 -17.33 18.69 9.79
N GLY A 342 -16.11 18.45 10.30
CA GLY A 342 -15.00 19.41 10.34
C GLY A 342 -14.19 19.48 9.05
N THR A 343 -12.99 20.08 9.14
CA THR A 343 -12.01 20.10 8.04
C THR A 343 -10.84 19.18 8.35
N ILE A 344 -10.39 18.40 7.38
CA ILE A 344 -9.19 17.56 7.46
C ILE A 344 -8.21 17.95 6.36
N MET A 345 -6.92 18.07 6.69
CA MET A 345 -5.88 18.45 5.74
C MET A 345 -4.53 17.78 6.05
N PRO A 346 -3.65 17.59 5.06
CA PRO A 346 -2.31 17.11 5.29
C PRO A 346 -1.34 18.24 5.62
N PRO A 347 -0.07 17.90 5.95
CA PRO A 347 1.04 18.86 5.83
C PRO A 347 1.10 19.50 4.44
N ASP A 348 1.36 20.81 4.40
CA ASP A 348 1.28 21.61 3.19
C ASP A 348 2.53 21.46 2.29
N GLY A 349 2.45 20.48 1.38
CA GLY A 349 3.41 20.26 0.31
C GLY A 349 4.48 19.21 0.59
N PRO A 350 5.32 18.92 -0.42
CA PRO A 350 6.32 17.84 -0.37
C PRO A 350 7.40 18.03 0.70
N ASP A 351 7.79 19.27 1.00
CA ASP A 351 8.84 19.58 1.98
C ASP A 351 8.35 19.43 3.42
N ALA A 352 7.05 19.69 3.66
CA ALA A 352 6.41 19.47 4.96
C ALA A 352 6.02 18.00 5.18
N TRP A 353 6.09 17.16 4.14
CA TRP A 353 5.73 15.75 4.23
C TRP A 353 6.83 14.93 4.92
N PRO A 354 6.53 14.25 6.05
CA PRO A 354 7.54 13.52 6.81
C PRO A 354 8.24 12.44 5.99
N GLN A 355 9.58 12.41 6.05
CA GLN A 355 10.40 11.43 5.31
C GLN A 355 10.14 9.97 5.74
N SER A 356 9.67 9.75 6.96
CA SER A 356 9.30 8.43 7.48
C SER A 356 7.97 7.89 6.94
N THR A 357 7.24 8.69 6.15
CA THR A 357 5.91 8.34 5.65
C THR A 357 5.86 8.31 4.13
N SER A 358 4.87 7.58 3.58
CA SER A 358 4.71 7.45 2.14
C SER A 358 4.40 8.79 1.49
N ARG A 359 5.16 9.17 0.46
CA ARG A 359 4.86 10.34 -0.40
C ARG A 359 3.86 10.03 -1.51
N ARG A 360 3.35 8.80 -1.56
CA ARG A 360 2.43 8.31 -2.62
C ARG A 360 1.00 8.13 -2.14
N GLN A 361 0.74 8.22 -0.84
CA GLN A 361 -0.58 7.97 -0.27
C GLN A 361 -0.78 8.86 0.97
N TRP A 362 -1.99 9.36 1.18
CA TRP A 362 -2.35 10.13 2.36
C TRP A 362 -3.21 9.33 3.33
N LEU A 363 -4.51 9.16 3.06
CA LEU A 363 -5.43 8.40 3.91
C LEU A 363 -5.72 7.05 3.26
N VAL A 364 -5.21 5.99 3.87
CA VAL A 364 -5.36 4.62 3.37
C VAL A 364 -6.32 3.85 4.26
N PHE A 365 -7.39 3.32 3.69
CA PHE A 365 -8.33 2.42 4.36
C PHE A 365 -8.05 1.00 3.88
N TYR A 366 -7.40 0.21 4.73
CA TYR A 366 -6.92 -1.12 4.38
C TYR A 366 -7.75 -2.20 5.07
N ARG A 367 -8.38 -3.09 4.28
CA ARG A 367 -9.28 -4.15 4.79
C ARG A 367 -10.38 -3.60 5.72
N ALA A 368 -10.84 -2.39 5.45
CA ALA A 368 -11.88 -1.71 6.21
C ALA A 368 -13.25 -2.07 5.63
N ASN A 369 -13.71 -3.28 5.93
CA ASN A 369 -15.01 -3.76 5.46
C ASN A 369 -16.17 -3.09 6.21
N ASN A 370 -17.32 -2.93 5.56
CA ASN A 370 -18.53 -2.31 6.13
C ASN A 370 -18.29 -0.89 6.64
N LEU A 371 -17.53 -0.11 5.87
CA LEU A 371 -17.17 1.27 6.21
C LEU A 371 -18.07 2.27 5.46
N THR A 372 -18.64 3.20 6.22
CA THR A 372 -19.30 4.40 5.69
C THR A 372 -18.46 5.64 6.02
N LEU A 373 -17.90 6.30 5.00
CA LEU A 373 -17.35 7.65 5.11
C LEU A 373 -18.45 8.65 4.74
N GLN A 374 -18.86 9.49 5.67
CA GLN A 374 -19.95 10.43 5.41
C GLN A 374 -19.81 11.76 6.14
N GLY A 375 -20.64 12.73 5.78
CA GLY A 375 -20.73 14.04 6.42
C GLY A 375 -20.66 15.17 5.40
N GLY A 376 -20.73 16.42 5.87
CA GLY A 376 -20.64 17.63 5.03
C GLY A 376 -19.28 18.35 5.09
N GLY A 377 -18.34 17.78 5.84
CA GLY A 377 -17.01 18.32 6.09
C GLY A 377 -16.14 18.41 4.84
N LEU A 378 -15.02 19.10 4.98
CA LEU A 378 -14.08 19.38 3.90
C LEU A 378 -12.79 18.59 4.09
N PHE A 379 -12.36 17.88 3.05
CA PHE A 379 -10.98 17.41 2.92
C PHE A 379 -10.23 18.35 1.98
N ASP A 380 -9.27 19.11 2.51
CA ASP A 380 -8.39 19.96 1.70
C ASP A 380 -7.05 19.27 1.51
N GLY A 381 -6.79 18.75 0.32
CA GLY A 381 -5.59 17.97 0.00
C GLY A 381 -4.30 18.79 -0.12
N LYS A 382 -4.37 20.13 -0.09
CA LYS A 382 -3.20 21.03 -0.22
C LYS A 382 -2.30 20.70 -1.42
N GLY A 383 -2.90 20.40 -2.57
CA GLY A 383 -2.20 19.92 -3.76
C GLY A 383 -1.28 20.91 -4.47
N ALA A 384 -1.44 22.22 -4.27
CA ALA A 384 -0.77 23.26 -5.05
C ALA A 384 0.76 23.09 -5.15
N LYS A 385 1.44 22.86 -4.02
CA LYS A 385 2.90 22.67 -3.99
C LYS A 385 3.35 21.34 -4.62
N TRP A 386 2.49 20.32 -4.64
CA TRP A 386 2.77 19.05 -5.30
C TRP A 386 2.65 19.17 -6.82
N TRP A 387 1.70 19.96 -7.29
CA TRP A 387 1.55 20.29 -8.70
C TRP A 387 2.70 21.17 -9.20
N ASP A 388 3.36 21.92 -8.30
CA ASP A 388 4.50 22.77 -8.61
C ASP A 388 5.83 22.01 -8.81
N LEU A 389 5.85 20.69 -8.59
CA LEU A 389 7.08 19.88 -8.70
C LEU A 389 7.67 19.87 -10.13
N PRO A 390 9.01 19.84 -10.30
CA PRO A 390 9.67 19.95 -11.61
C PRO A 390 9.25 18.89 -12.62
N CYS A 391 8.95 17.68 -12.15
CA CYS A 391 8.57 16.56 -13.01
C CYS A 391 7.17 16.69 -13.60
N LYS A 392 6.36 17.67 -13.17
CA LYS A 392 4.98 17.79 -13.62
C LYS A 392 4.95 18.27 -15.07
N PRO A 393 4.00 17.77 -15.88
CA PRO A 393 4.01 17.97 -17.33
C PRO A 393 3.90 19.45 -17.75
N HIS A 394 3.40 20.34 -16.89
CA HIS A 394 3.26 21.76 -17.19
C HIS A 394 4.50 22.61 -16.82
N LYS A 395 5.62 22.01 -16.40
CA LYS A 395 6.82 22.73 -15.95
C LYS A 395 7.89 22.96 -17.02
N GLY A 396 8.02 22.07 -18.00
CA GLY A 396 8.97 22.22 -19.09
C GLY A 396 8.36 22.90 -20.32
N ARG A 397 9.22 23.38 -21.23
CA ARG A 397 8.78 23.93 -22.53
C ARG A 397 7.97 22.90 -23.31
N ASN A 398 6.90 23.31 -23.99
CA ASN A 398 6.04 22.41 -24.77
C ASN A 398 5.44 21.24 -23.97
N HIS A 399 5.06 21.48 -22.71
CA HIS A 399 4.51 20.45 -21.81
C HIS A 399 5.48 19.28 -21.54
N THR A 400 6.78 19.56 -21.51
CA THR A 400 7.79 18.56 -21.13
C THR A 400 7.96 18.52 -19.61
N THR A 401 8.47 17.40 -19.08
CA THR A 401 8.79 17.27 -17.66
C THR A 401 10.24 17.64 -17.41
N LEU A 402 10.55 18.29 -16.29
CA LEU A 402 11.95 18.50 -15.85
C LEU A 402 12.39 17.35 -14.95
N PRO A 403 13.68 16.95 -14.96
CA PRO A 403 14.20 15.97 -14.01
C PRO A 403 14.00 16.46 -12.56
N GLY A 404 13.52 15.59 -11.67
CA GLY A 404 13.33 15.93 -10.26
C GLY A 404 12.36 15.02 -9.50
N PRO A 405 12.10 15.30 -8.22
CA PRO A 405 11.12 14.58 -7.40
C PRO A 405 9.73 14.61 -8.03
N CYS A 406 9.01 13.49 -7.97
CA CYS A 406 7.73 13.37 -8.68
C CYS A 406 6.59 12.68 -7.95
N ASP A 407 6.87 12.05 -6.82
CA ASP A 407 5.82 11.41 -6.04
C ASP A 407 4.80 12.46 -5.59
N SER A 408 3.53 12.09 -5.59
CA SER A 408 2.44 12.90 -5.03
C SER A 408 1.44 11.94 -4.41
N PRO A 409 0.87 12.29 -3.24
CA PRO A 409 0.01 11.36 -2.55
C PRO A 409 -1.41 11.31 -3.15
N VAL A 410 -1.92 10.10 -3.36
CA VAL A 410 -3.36 9.85 -3.51
C VAL A 410 -4.05 10.23 -2.20
N ALA A 411 -5.12 11.04 -2.26
CA ALA A 411 -5.78 11.53 -1.06
C ALA A 411 -6.48 10.40 -0.29
N PHE A 412 -7.38 9.67 -0.95
CA PHE A 412 -8.06 8.51 -0.39
C PHE A 412 -7.73 7.25 -1.16
N ARG A 413 -7.19 6.24 -0.47
CA ARG A 413 -7.02 4.90 -1.04
C ARG A 413 -7.78 3.88 -0.21
N PHE A 414 -8.84 3.33 -0.78
CA PHE A 414 -9.49 2.14 -0.26
C PHE A 414 -8.84 0.91 -0.90
N PHE A 415 -8.31 0.02 -0.07
CA PHE A 415 -7.55 -1.13 -0.54
C PHE A 415 -8.03 -2.42 0.12
N MET A 416 -8.27 -3.46 -0.67
CA MET A 416 -8.71 -4.78 -0.19
C MET A 416 -9.95 -4.73 0.71
N SER A 417 -10.92 -3.89 0.38
CA SER A 417 -12.06 -3.59 1.25
C SER A 417 -13.40 -3.88 0.58
N SER A 418 -14.41 -4.25 1.36
CA SER A 418 -15.74 -4.64 0.86
C SER A 418 -16.86 -3.90 1.58
N ASN A 419 -17.99 -3.69 0.88
CA ASN A 419 -19.17 -3.00 1.41
C ASN A 419 -18.81 -1.59 1.89
N LEU A 420 -18.39 -0.75 0.95
CA LEU A 420 -17.97 0.63 1.21
C LEU A 420 -19.06 1.61 0.80
N ALA A 421 -19.30 2.63 1.62
CA ALA A 421 -20.12 3.78 1.27
C ALA A 421 -19.35 5.09 1.48
N VAL A 422 -19.36 5.99 0.49
CA VAL A 422 -18.84 7.35 0.60
C VAL A 422 -19.97 8.32 0.27
N ARG A 423 -20.35 9.22 1.19
CA ARG A 423 -21.55 10.05 1.07
C ARG A 423 -21.35 11.50 1.49
N GLY A 424 -21.78 12.46 0.67
CA GLY A 424 -21.90 13.88 1.08
C GLY A 424 -20.60 14.68 1.23
N ILE A 425 -19.45 14.01 1.21
CA ILE A 425 -18.15 14.62 1.47
C ILE A 425 -17.75 15.61 0.36
N ARG A 426 -17.04 16.68 0.76
CA ARG A 426 -16.37 17.61 -0.15
C ARG A 426 -14.87 17.39 -0.08
N ILE A 427 -14.22 17.21 -1.23
CA ILE A 427 -12.75 17.14 -1.33
C ILE A 427 -12.22 18.16 -2.33
N HIS A 428 -11.26 18.96 -1.87
CA HIS A 428 -10.60 19.97 -2.66
C HIS A 428 -9.12 19.66 -2.84
N ASN A 429 -8.57 20.03 -3.99
CA ASN A 429 -7.13 20.14 -4.23
C ASN A 429 -6.32 18.89 -3.85
N SER A 430 -6.73 17.70 -4.31
CA SER A 430 -5.91 16.50 -4.09
C SER A 430 -4.54 16.63 -4.79
N PRO A 431 -3.42 16.24 -4.15
CA PRO A 431 -2.10 16.25 -4.78
C PRO A 431 -2.00 15.34 -6.02
N GLN A 432 -2.80 14.27 -6.04
CA GLN A 432 -2.96 13.33 -7.15
C GLN A 432 -4.44 12.90 -7.22
N PHE A 433 -4.76 11.61 -7.29
CA PHE A 433 -6.14 11.14 -7.32
C PHE A 433 -6.88 11.52 -6.04
N HIS A 434 -8.15 11.89 -6.15
CA HIS A 434 -8.98 12.18 -4.99
C HIS A 434 -9.39 10.87 -4.32
N PHE A 435 -10.02 9.96 -5.07
CA PHE A 435 -10.37 8.63 -4.59
C PHE A 435 -9.75 7.54 -5.46
N ARG A 436 -9.21 6.51 -4.82
CA ARG A 436 -8.77 5.27 -5.46
C ARG A 436 -9.37 4.06 -4.75
N PHE A 437 -10.15 3.28 -5.48
CA PHE A 437 -10.64 1.97 -5.06
C PHE A 437 -9.82 0.90 -5.75
N ASP A 438 -9.08 0.13 -4.96
CA ASP A 438 -8.16 -0.89 -5.46
C ASP A 438 -8.46 -2.22 -4.76
N ASN A 439 -8.77 -3.26 -5.53
CA ASN A 439 -9.18 -4.57 -5.01
C ASN A 439 -10.38 -4.47 -4.04
N CYS A 440 -11.41 -3.72 -4.44
CA CYS A 440 -12.60 -3.47 -3.62
C CYS A 440 -13.84 -4.18 -4.17
N ARG A 441 -14.82 -4.45 -3.30
CA ARG A 441 -16.11 -5.05 -3.69
C ARG A 441 -17.29 -4.32 -3.07
N ASN A 442 -18.38 -4.16 -3.82
CA ASN A 442 -19.60 -3.51 -3.35
C ASN A 442 -19.32 -2.09 -2.81
N VAL A 443 -18.93 -1.20 -3.69
CA VAL A 443 -18.62 0.21 -3.38
C VAL A 443 -19.77 1.09 -3.84
N THR A 444 -20.21 2.02 -3.00
CA THR A 444 -21.17 3.07 -3.36
C THR A 444 -20.58 4.44 -3.03
N VAL A 445 -20.40 5.28 -4.04
CA VAL A 445 -20.06 6.70 -3.88
C VAL A 445 -21.29 7.51 -4.28
N ASP A 446 -21.77 8.38 -3.41
CA ASP A 446 -23.01 9.12 -3.62
C ASP A 446 -22.93 10.56 -3.09
N ALA A 447 -23.50 11.50 -3.84
CA ALA A 447 -23.66 12.89 -3.41
C ALA A 447 -22.35 13.57 -2.95
N ILE A 448 -21.21 13.28 -3.59
CA ILE A 448 -19.93 13.92 -3.25
C ILE A 448 -19.63 15.11 -4.18
N SER A 449 -18.77 16.01 -3.70
CA SER A 449 -18.23 17.12 -4.49
C SER A 449 -16.70 17.04 -4.53
N ILE A 450 -16.14 16.97 -5.72
CA ILE A 450 -14.69 17.00 -5.97
C ILE A 450 -14.36 18.29 -6.72
N ASN A 451 -13.36 19.04 -6.25
CA ASN A 451 -12.94 20.27 -6.90
C ASN A 451 -11.42 20.45 -6.88
N SER A 452 -10.79 20.39 -8.04
CA SER A 452 -9.42 20.83 -8.28
C SER A 452 -9.34 21.67 -9.57
N PRO A 453 -8.37 22.59 -9.68
CA PRO A 453 -8.22 23.42 -10.88
C PRO A 453 -8.04 22.60 -12.16
N ALA A 454 -8.55 23.08 -13.30
CA ALA A 454 -8.46 22.36 -14.58
C ALA A 454 -7.03 22.06 -15.06
N LEU A 455 -6.02 22.80 -14.56
CA LEU A 455 -4.61 22.62 -14.91
C LEU A 455 -3.82 21.82 -13.86
N SER A 456 -4.46 21.29 -12.82
CA SER A 456 -3.78 20.48 -11.80
C SER A 456 -3.45 19.08 -12.36
N PRO A 457 -2.16 18.70 -12.46
CA PRO A 457 -1.75 17.48 -13.14
C PRO A 457 -2.14 16.22 -12.34
N ASN A 458 -2.72 15.24 -13.03
CA ASN A 458 -3.01 13.90 -12.49
C ASN A 458 -3.92 13.90 -11.26
N THR A 459 -4.86 14.84 -11.22
CA THR A 459 -5.82 14.96 -10.12
C THR A 459 -7.13 14.24 -10.42
N ASP A 460 -7.07 12.99 -10.87
CA ASP A 460 -8.27 12.21 -11.18
C ASP A 460 -9.30 12.27 -10.05
N GLY A 461 -10.59 12.33 -10.38
CA GLY A 461 -11.66 12.32 -9.39
C GLY A 461 -11.74 10.96 -8.70
N ILE A 462 -12.30 9.97 -9.39
CA ILE A 462 -12.44 8.61 -8.85
C ILE A 462 -11.73 7.61 -9.76
N HIS A 463 -10.73 6.93 -9.23
CA HIS A 463 -10.05 5.83 -9.89
C HIS A 463 -10.54 4.48 -9.35
N VAL A 464 -10.91 3.57 -10.24
CA VAL A 464 -11.38 2.21 -9.89
C VAL A 464 -10.47 1.19 -10.56
N GLU A 465 -9.91 0.27 -9.78
CA GLU A 465 -9.01 -0.77 -10.29
C GLU A 465 -9.24 -2.08 -9.53
N ASN A 466 -9.13 -3.22 -10.21
CA ASN A 466 -9.31 -4.56 -9.62
C ASN A 466 -10.60 -4.73 -8.80
N SER A 467 -11.68 -4.01 -9.15
CA SER A 467 -12.84 -3.87 -8.26
C SER A 467 -14.15 -4.34 -8.91
N VAL A 468 -15.06 -4.87 -8.08
CA VAL A 468 -16.32 -5.49 -8.52
C VAL A 468 -17.49 -4.78 -7.86
N ASN A 469 -18.58 -4.53 -8.60
CA ASN A 469 -19.78 -3.84 -8.10
C ASN A 469 -19.43 -2.45 -7.53
N VAL A 470 -19.19 -1.48 -8.41
CA VAL A 470 -18.92 -0.09 -8.01
C VAL A 470 -19.99 0.83 -8.57
N GLY A 471 -20.73 1.51 -7.69
CA GLY A 471 -21.71 2.52 -8.02
C GLY A 471 -21.19 3.93 -7.70
N ILE A 472 -21.30 4.86 -8.65
CA ILE A 472 -20.93 6.27 -8.51
C ILE A 472 -22.13 7.13 -8.93
N TYR A 473 -22.71 7.86 -7.98
CA TYR A 473 -24.01 8.48 -8.16
C TYR A 473 -24.05 9.94 -7.70
N ASN A 474 -24.90 10.74 -8.36
CA ASN A 474 -25.37 12.05 -7.88
C ASN A 474 -24.24 13.02 -7.49
N SER A 475 -23.10 12.99 -8.18
CA SER A 475 -21.88 13.67 -7.75
C SER A 475 -21.44 14.75 -8.73
N VAL A 476 -20.69 15.74 -8.24
CA VAL A 476 -20.12 16.81 -9.04
C VAL A 476 -18.60 16.73 -8.95
N ILE A 477 -17.93 16.58 -10.09
CA ILE A 477 -16.49 16.36 -10.15
C ILE A 477 -15.86 17.35 -11.12
N SER A 478 -14.97 18.20 -10.61
CA SER A 478 -14.06 19.03 -11.38
C SER A 478 -12.61 18.71 -10.99
N SER A 479 -11.77 18.49 -11.99
CA SER A 479 -10.38 18.04 -11.83
C SER A 479 -9.51 18.50 -13.01
N GLY A 480 -8.19 18.43 -12.87
CA GLY A 480 -7.27 18.59 -14.00
C GLY A 480 -6.87 17.29 -14.69
N ASP A 481 -7.58 16.19 -14.44
CA ASP A 481 -7.41 14.91 -15.17
C ASP A 481 -8.77 14.19 -15.27
N ASP A 482 -8.82 12.86 -15.42
CA ASP A 482 -10.07 12.10 -15.57
C ASP A 482 -11.07 12.37 -14.43
N CYS A 483 -12.36 12.53 -14.76
CA CYS A 483 -13.43 12.56 -13.76
C CYS A 483 -13.52 11.23 -13.03
N VAL A 484 -13.64 10.17 -13.83
CA VAL A 484 -13.65 8.79 -13.39
C VAL A 484 -12.76 8.03 -14.34
N SER A 485 -11.81 7.27 -13.79
CA SER A 485 -10.91 6.40 -14.55
C SER A 485 -11.08 4.95 -14.11
N ILE A 486 -11.33 4.05 -15.06
CA ILE A 486 -11.60 2.62 -14.82
C ILE A 486 -10.40 1.81 -15.33
N GLY A 487 -9.60 1.28 -14.41
CA GLY A 487 -8.46 0.42 -14.66
C GLY A 487 -8.81 -1.06 -14.84
N ALA A 488 -7.78 -1.85 -15.11
CA ALA A 488 -7.90 -3.29 -15.35
C ALA A 488 -8.46 -4.05 -14.13
N GLY A 489 -9.03 -5.22 -14.39
CA GLY A 489 -9.59 -6.11 -13.37
C GLY A 489 -10.94 -5.62 -12.80
N SER A 490 -11.59 -4.67 -13.47
CA SER A 490 -12.83 -4.04 -12.97
C SER A 490 -14.07 -4.58 -13.68
N THR A 491 -15.12 -4.87 -12.93
CA THR A 491 -16.39 -5.39 -13.49
C THR A 491 -17.62 -4.88 -12.74
N ASN A 492 -18.73 -4.72 -13.47
CA ASN A 492 -20.00 -4.22 -12.98
C ASN A 492 -19.88 -2.83 -12.33
N ILE A 493 -19.59 -1.84 -13.17
CA ILE A 493 -19.40 -0.45 -12.79
C ILE A 493 -20.59 0.38 -13.27
N HIS A 494 -21.25 1.09 -12.37
CA HIS A 494 -22.40 1.92 -12.69
C HIS A 494 -22.14 3.37 -12.29
N ILE A 495 -22.17 4.28 -13.26
CA ILE A 495 -22.01 5.71 -13.07
C ILE A 495 -23.31 6.38 -13.50
N ARG A 496 -23.97 7.14 -12.62
CA ARG A 496 -25.26 7.76 -12.95
C ARG A 496 -25.41 9.14 -12.32
N ASN A 497 -26.04 10.07 -13.05
CA ASN A 497 -26.31 11.42 -12.55
C ASN A 497 -25.03 12.13 -12.07
N LEU A 498 -23.99 12.10 -12.91
CA LEU A 498 -22.72 12.77 -12.65
C LEU A 498 -22.67 14.09 -13.42
N THR A 499 -22.26 15.16 -12.76
CA THR A 499 -21.78 16.37 -13.46
C THR A 499 -20.26 16.36 -13.46
N CYS A 500 -19.68 16.19 -14.64
CA CYS A 500 -18.26 16.09 -14.84
C CYS A 500 -17.74 17.31 -15.58
N GLY A 501 -16.80 18.03 -14.98
CA GLY A 501 -15.98 19.00 -15.68
C GLY A 501 -15.79 20.34 -14.98
N PRO A 502 -14.71 21.08 -15.30
CA PRO A 502 -13.65 20.71 -16.26
C PRO A 502 -12.87 19.47 -15.83
N SER A 503 -12.41 18.64 -16.78
CA SER A 503 -11.70 17.36 -16.57
C SER A 503 -11.19 16.76 -17.89
N HIS A 504 -10.62 15.55 -17.85
CA HIS A 504 -10.36 14.73 -19.04
C HIS A 504 -11.51 13.77 -19.42
N GLY A 505 -12.68 13.89 -18.79
CA GLY A 505 -13.86 13.06 -19.08
C GLY A 505 -13.93 11.76 -18.27
N ILE A 506 -14.80 10.85 -18.70
CA ILE A 506 -14.97 9.52 -18.10
C ILE A 506 -14.23 8.50 -18.97
N SER A 507 -13.21 7.86 -18.40
CA SER A 507 -12.25 7.06 -19.14
C SER A 507 -12.21 5.60 -18.68
N ILE A 508 -12.30 4.67 -19.62
CA ILE A 508 -11.87 3.28 -19.44
C ILE A 508 -10.41 3.17 -19.90
N GLY A 509 -9.53 2.80 -18.99
CA GLY A 509 -8.09 2.69 -19.19
C GLY A 509 -7.26 3.81 -18.58
N SER A 510 -5.96 3.88 -18.84
CA SER A 510 -5.24 3.21 -19.95
C SER A 510 -5.04 1.71 -19.70
N LEU A 511 -5.47 0.84 -20.61
CA LEU A 511 -5.41 -0.62 -20.44
C LEU A 511 -4.30 -1.29 -21.27
N GLY A 512 -3.65 -2.31 -20.71
CA GLY A 512 -2.68 -3.15 -21.43
C GLY A 512 -1.27 -2.55 -21.54
N LYS A 513 -0.90 -1.66 -20.61
CA LYS A 513 0.44 -1.04 -20.56
C LYS A 513 1.52 -2.12 -20.50
N GLN A 514 2.62 -1.94 -21.24
CA GLN A 514 3.75 -2.89 -21.26
C GLN A 514 3.32 -4.32 -21.66
N ASN A 515 2.43 -4.42 -22.65
CA ASN A 515 1.94 -5.68 -23.19
C ASN A 515 1.28 -6.58 -22.13
N THR A 516 0.66 -5.96 -21.12
CA THR A 516 -0.08 -6.67 -20.08
C THR A 516 -1.49 -7.03 -20.54
N ARG A 517 -2.04 -8.09 -19.95
CA ARG A 517 -3.44 -8.46 -20.10
C ARG A 517 -4.31 -7.54 -19.23
N ALA A 518 -5.36 -6.97 -19.80
CA ALA A 518 -6.28 -6.09 -19.11
C ALA A 518 -7.74 -6.43 -19.43
N CYS A 519 -8.55 -6.54 -18.38
CA CYS A 519 -9.95 -6.93 -18.46
C CYS A 519 -10.84 -5.87 -17.83
N VAL A 520 -11.83 -5.37 -18.57
CA VAL A 520 -12.90 -4.54 -18.04
C VAL A 520 -14.21 -5.00 -18.66
N THR A 521 -15.26 -5.21 -17.87
CA THR A 521 -16.54 -5.65 -18.43
C THR A 521 -17.73 -5.09 -17.67
N ASN A 522 -18.86 -4.92 -18.36
CA ASN A 522 -20.11 -4.47 -17.77
C ASN A 522 -19.98 -3.09 -17.10
N VAL A 523 -19.80 -2.07 -17.93
CA VAL A 523 -19.70 -0.67 -17.49
C VAL A 523 -20.89 0.11 -18.03
N THR A 524 -21.63 0.80 -17.17
CA THR A 524 -22.73 1.68 -17.56
C THR A 524 -22.46 3.10 -17.07
N VAL A 525 -22.51 4.07 -17.96
CA VAL A 525 -22.52 5.50 -17.65
C VAL A 525 -23.81 6.10 -18.15
N LYS A 526 -24.60 6.70 -17.26
CA LYS A 526 -25.96 7.11 -17.60
C LYS A 526 -26.37 8.47 -17.01
N ASP A 527 -27.28 9.16 -17.67
CA ASP A 527 -27.96 10.37 -17.18
C ASP A 527 -26.98 11.44 -16.67
N SER A 528 -25.89 11.69 -17.41
CA SER A 528 -24.76 12.49 -16.92
C SER A 528 -24.47 13.69 -17.82
N VAL A 529 -23.86 14.73 -17.24
CA VAL A 529 -23.42 15.92 -17.96
C VAL A 529 -21.90 15.96 -17.96
N ILE A 530 -21.28 16.10 -19.13
CA ILE A 530 -19.84 16.33 -19.25
C ILE A 530 -19.63 17.70 -19.90
N LYS A 531 -18.90 18.58 -19.24
CA LYS A 531 -18.79 19.99 -19.64
C LYS A 531 -17.38 20.55 -19.57
N HIS A 532 -16.97 21.34 -20.55
CA HIS A 532 -15.66 21.99 -20.58
C HIS A 532 -14.49 21.03 -20.30
N SER A 533 -14.60 19.81 -20.85
CA SER A 533 -13.64 18.73 -20.64
C SER A 533 -12.91 18.39 -21.94
N ASP A 534 -11.69 17.87 -21.81
CA ASP A 534 -10.90 17.45 -22.97
C ASP A 534 -11.54 16.28 -23.72
N ASN A 535 -12.25 15.40 -23.00
CA ASN A 535 -12.98 14.28 -23.59
C ASN A 535 -14.34 14.13 -22.90
N GLY A 536 -15.27 13.50 -23.59
CA GLY A 536 -16.53 13.06 -23.02
C GLY A 536 -16.36 11.66 -22.43
N VAL A 537 -16.74 10.66 -23.21
CA VAL A 537 -16.57 9.23 -22.88
C VAL A 537 -15.43 8.64 -23.70
N ARG A 538 -14.50 7.98 -23.02
CA ARG A 538 -13.22 7.56 -23.60
C ARG A 538 -12.86 6.11 -23.28
N ILE A 539 -12.40 5.36 -24.27
CA ILE A 539 -11.71 4.08 -24.09
C ILE A 539 -10.27 4.24 -24.60
N LYS A 540 -9.28 3.98 -23.74
CA LYS A 540 -7.85 4.11 -24.08
C LYS A 540 -7.09 2.82 -23.78
N THR A 541 -6.46 2.23 -24.79
CA THR A 541 -5.66 1.00 -24.63
C THR A 541 -4.29 1.19 -25.28
N TRP A 542 -3.26 0.59 -24.68
CA TRP A 542 -1.92 0.60 -25.22
C TRP A 542 -1.80 -0.41 -26.36
N GLN A 543 -1.02 -0.05 -27.39
CA GLN A 543 -0.57 -1.03 -28.37
C GLN A 543 0.24 -2.12 -27.68
N GLY A 544 0.09 -3.37 -28.14
CA GLY A 544 0.78 -4.53 -27.58
C GLY A 544 0.06 -5.21 -26.41
N GLY A 545 -0.95 -4.56 -25.81
CA GLY A 545 -1.76 -5.15 -24.74
C GLY A 545 -2.60 -6.35 -25.20
N SER A 546 -3.19 -7.07 -24.26
CA SER A 546 -4.13 -8.18 -24.52
C SER A 546 -5.29 -8.18 -23.51
N GLY A 547 -6.26 -9.09 -23.66
CA GLY A 547 -7.48 -9.09 -22.86
C GLY A 547 -8.65 -8.41 -23.57
N SER A 548 -9.67 -7.97 -22.83
CA SER A 548 -10.89 -7.41 -23.41
C SER A 548 -11.54 -6.29 -22.61
N VAL A 549 -12.17 -5.36 -23.34
CA VAL A 549 -13.19 -4.41 -22.85
C VAL A 549 -14.52 -4.77 -23.52
N SER A 550 -15.52 -5.17 -22.74
CA SER A 550 -16.81 -5.58 -23.30
C SER A 550 -18.01 -5.13 -22.46
N TRP A 551 -19.19 -5.09 -23.07
CA TRP A 551 -20.46 -4.74 -22.42
C TRP A 551 -20.40 -3.35 -21.79
N VAL A 552 -20.13 -2.34 -22.62
CA VAL A 552 -20.05 -0.95 -22.18
C VAL A 552 -21.25 -0.19 -22.73
N SER A 553 -21.96 0.53 -21.88
CA SER A 553 -23.10 1.36 -22.27
C SER A 553 -22.92 2.80 -21.80
N PHE A 554 -22.98 3.74 -22.74
CA PHE A 554 -23.01 5.18 -22.49
C PHE A 554 -24.38 5.71 -22.91
N GLU A 555 -25.19 6.14 -21.95
CA GLU A 555 -26.61 6.43 -22.14
C GLU A 555 -27.00 7.82 -21.64
N ASN A 556 -27.77 8.57 -22.44
CA ASN A 556 -28.35 9.86 -22.02
C ASN A 556 -27.30 10.81 -21.43
N ILE A 557 -26.27 11.12 -22.22
CA ILE A 557 -25.15 11.98 -21.79
C ILE A 557 -25.25 13.32 -22.51
N ARG A 558 -25.31 14.40 -21.73
CA ARG A 558 -25.26 15.77 -22.24
C ARG A 558 -23.82 16.24 -22.32
N MET A 559 -23.37 16.63 -23.52
CA MET A 559 -22.08 17.28 -23.72
C MET A 559 -22.27 18.80 -23.75
N ASP A 560 -21.36 19.53 -23.11
CA ASP A 560 -21.28 20.99 -23.17
C ASP A 560 -19.84 21.40 -23.43
N THR A 561 -19.56 21.86 -24.65
CA THR A 561 -18.25 22.40 -25.03
C THR A 561 -17.11 21.41 -24.74
N VAL A 562 -17.34 20.13 -25.08
CA VAL A 562 -16.38 19.04 -24.87
C VAL A 562 -15.50 18.87 -26.10
N ARG A 563 -14.19 18.72 -25.94
CA ARG A 563 -13.28 18.67 -27.09
C ARG A 563 -13.30 17.36 -27.87
N ASN A 564 -13.29 16.22 -27.19
CA ASN A 564 -13.43 14.89 -27.81
C ASN A 564 -14.60 14.13 -27.16
N PRO A 565 -15.86 14.43 -27.54
CA PRO A 565 -17.05 13.84 -26.93
C PRO A 565 -17.04 12.30 -26.86
N ILE A 566 -16.73 11.63 -27.97
CA ILE A 566 -16.72 10.16 -28.05
C ILE A 566 -15.39 9.71 -28.65
N ILE A 567 -14.62 8.91 -27.90
CA ILE A 567 -13.32 8.45 -28.36
C ILE A 567 -12.99 7.01 -27.94
N ILE A 568 -12.52 6.21 -28.91
CA ILE A 568 -11.81 4.95 -28.70
C ILE A 568 -10.41 5.14 -29.29
N ASN A 569 -9.38 4.94 -28.47
CA ASN A 569 -7.97 5.06 -28.88
C ASN A 569 -7.18 3.84 -28.44
N GLN A 570 -6.95 2.89 -29.37
CA GLN A 570 -6.08 1.73 -29.16
C GLN A 570 -4.60 1.98 -29.50
N TYR A 571 -4.26 3.22 -29.88
CA TYR A 571 -2.89 3.67 -30.19
C TYR A 571 -2.30 4.50 -29.03
N TYR A 572 -2.78 4.29 -27.80
CA TYR A 572 -2.35 5.09 -26.66
C TYR A 572 -0.87 4.85 -26.33
N CYS A 573 -0.09 5.94 -26.24
CA CYS A 573 1.31 5.84 -25.84
C CYS A 573 1.93 7.16 -25.33
N LEU A 574 3.12 7.09 -24.72
CA LEU A 574 3.80 8.23 -24.08
C LEU A 574 4.53 9.16 -25.06
N SER A 575 4.97 8.64 -26.21
CA SER A 575 5.67 9.40 -27.24
C SER A 575 4.73 9.73 -28.40
N LYS A 576 4.99 10.83 -29.12
CA LYS A 576 4.19 11.20 -30.30
C LYS A 576 4.20 10.15 -31.42
N VAL A 577 5.17 9.24 -31.41
CA VAL A 577 5.31 8.14 -32.36
C VAL A 577 5.60 6.87 -31.57
N CYS A 578 4.82 5.83 -31.84
CA CYS A 578 4.96 4.52 -31.22
C CYS A 578 5.04 3.48 -32.33
N LYS A 579 5.84 2.43 -32.09
CA LYS A 579 5.96 1.34 -33.07
C LYS A 579 4.63 0.59 -33.09
N ASN A 580 4.11 0.34 -34.29
CA ASN A 580 2.96 -0.52 -34.45
C ASN A 580 3.24 -1.89 -33.84
N GLN A 581 2.29 -2.39 -33.06
CA GLN A 581 2.31 -3.72 -32.47
C GLN A 581 1.11 -4.52 -32.97
N THR A 582 1.25 -5.83 -32.98
CA THR A 582 0.28 -6.77 -33.57
C THR A 582 -0.75 -7.31 -32.58
N THR A 583 -0.69 -6.89 -31.32
CA THR A 583 -1.68 -7.23 -30.29
C THR A 583 -2.29 -5.96 -29.71
N ALA A 584 -3.54 -6.03 -29.26
CA ALA A 584 -4.20 -4.98 -28.52
C ALA A 584 -5.31 -5.59 -27.63
N VAL A 585 -5.75 -4.84 -26.63
CA VAL A 585 -6.93 -5.19 -25.84
C VAL A 585 -8.16 -5.18 -26.75
N TYR A 586 -8.87 -6.30 -26.88
CA TYR A 586 -10.05 -6.39 -27.74
C TYR A 586 -11.21 -5.57 -27.19
N VAL A 587 -11.77 -4.67 -27.99
CA VAL A 587 -12.91 -3.82 -27.58
C VAL A 587 -14.16 -4.28 -28.34
N SER A 588 -15.17 -4.74 -27.61
CA SER A 588 -16.44 -5.18 -28.21
C SER A 588 -17.66 -4.73 -27.43
N ASP A 589 -18.83 -4.79 -28.04
CA ASP A 589 -20.13 -4.61 -27.38
C ASP A 589 -20.21 -3.26 -26.63
N VAL A 590 -19.94 -2.17 -27.36
CA VAL A 590 -19.97 -0.80 -26.83
C VAL A 590 -21.13 -0.04 -27.46
N SER A 591 -22.06 0.42 -26.63
CA SER A 591 -23.24 1.18 -27.03
C SER A 591 -23.11 2.66 -26.64
N TYR A 592 -23.41 3.54 -27.59
CA TYR A 592 -23.54 4.98 -27.41
C TYR A 592 -24.98 5.39 -27.73
N ALA A 593 -25.77 5.71 -26.72
CA ALA A 593 -27.20 5.98 -26.86
C ALA A 593 -27.61 7.33 -26.25
N GLY A 594 -28.27 8.20 -27.03
CA GLY A 594 -28.79 9.47 -26.52
C GLY A 594 -27.69 10.43 -26.06
N ILE A 595 -26.56 10.48 -26.77
CA ILE A 595 -25.46 11.40 -26.46
C ILE A 595 -25.66 12.69 -27.27
N LYS A 596 -25.97 13.80 -26.58
CA LYS A 596 -26.36 15.05 -27.23
C LYS A 596 -25.61 16.25 -26.67
N GLY A 597 -25.27 17.25 -27.47
CA GLY A 597 -24.54 18.39 -26.93
C GLY A 597 -23.74 19.23 -27.91
N SER A 598 -22.93 20.11 -27.33
CA SER A 598 -21.94 20.89 -28.07
C SER A 598 -20.53 20.33 -27.91
N TYR A 599 -19.70 20.52 -28.94
CA TYR A 599 -18.28 20.16 -28.91
C TYR A 599 -17.38 21.30 -29.41
N ASP A 600 -16.14 21.29 -28.95
CA ASP A 600 -15.11 22.24 -29.41
C ASP A 600 -14.57 21.82 -30.79
N ILE A 601 -14.65 22.74 -31.75
CA ILE A 601 -14.36 22.50 -33.17
C ILE A 601 -12.89 22.18 -33.50
N ARG A 602 -11.96 22.24 -32.52
CA ARG A 602 -10.54 21.90 -32.72
C ARG A 602 -10.31 20.42 -33.06
N SER A 603 -11.30 19.56 -32.86
CA SER A 603 -11.24 18.14 -33.21
C SER A 603 -12.63 17.62 -33.61
N PRO A 604 -12.69 16.57 -34.45
CA PRO A 604 -13.94 15.88 -34.72
C PRO A 604 -14.61 15.35 -33.45
N PRO A 605 -15.96 15.35 -33.38
CA PRO A 605 -16.68 14.98 -32.17
C PRO A 605 -16.62 13.47 -31.84
N ILE A 606 -16.36 12.64 -32.86
CA ILE A 606 -16.32 11.18 -32.77
C ILE A 606 -15.01 10.69 -33.38
N HIS A 607 -14.25 9.91 -32.62
CA HIS A 607 -12.98 9.33 -33.04
C HIS A 607 -12.87 7.87 -32.60
N PHE A 608 -12.94 6.93 -33.55
CA PHE A 608 -12.71 5.51 -33.33
C PHE A 608 -11.42 5.06 -34.01
N GLY A 609 -10.34 4.98 -33.24
CA GLY A 609 -9.04 4.50 -33.69
C GLY A 609 -8.73 3.12 -33.11
N CYS A 610 -9.07 2.06 -33.84
CA CYS A 610 -8.86 0.68 -33.43
C CYS A 610 -7.64 0.03 -34.10
N SER A 611 -6.99 -0.92 -33.43
CA SER A 611 -5.75 -1.57 -33.88
C SER A 611 -5.95 -2.31 -35.20
N ASP A 612 -4.99 -2.21 -36.12
CA ASP A 612 -4.99 -2.94 -37.41
C ASP A 612 -5.13 -4.46 -37.24
N ALA A 613 -4.54 -5.00 -36.17
CA ALA A 613 -4.53 -6.45 -35.91
C ALA A 613 -5.74 -6.92 -35.11
N VAL A 614 -6.29 -6.06 -34.25
CA VAL A 614 -7.38 -6.39 -33.33
C VAL A 614 -8.48 -5.34 -33.47
N PRO A 615 -9.44 -5.52 -34.41
CA PRO A 615 -10.50 -4.55 -34.66
C PRO A 615 -11.42 -4.38 -33.46
N CYS A 616 -12.03 -3.19 -33.33
CA CYS A 616 -13.18 -3.03 -32.43
C CYS A 616 -14.45 -3.55 -33.11
N THR A 617 -15.35 -4.18 -32.36
CA THR A 617 -16.54 -4.82 -32.94
C THR A 617 -17.80 -4.54 -32.15
N ASN A 618 -18.96 -4.71 -32.79
CA ASN A 618 -20.26 -4.48 -32.19
C ASN A 618 -20.37 -3.11 -31.49
N ILE A 619 -19.90 -2.07 -32.18
CA ILE A 619 -20.05 -0.68 -31.76
C ILE A 619 -21.39 -0.15 -32.27
N THR A 620 -22.26 0.32 -31.39
CA THR A 620 -23.59 0.82 -31.78
C THR A 620 -23.75 2.29 -31.43
N LEU A 621 -24.33 3.05 -32.36
CA LEU A 621 -24.72 4.45 -32.12
C LEU A 621 -26.23 4.61 -32.33
N THR A 622 -26.89 5.21 -31.35
CA THR A 622 -28.33 5.47 -31.36
C THR A 622 -28.59 6.87 -30.79
N ASP A 623 -29.32 7.70 -31.52
CA ASP A 623 -29.73 9.04 -31.08
C ASP A 623 -28.55 9.94 -30.63
N VAL A 624 -27.47 9.97 -31.42
CA VAL A 624 -26.28 10.79 -31.16
C VAL A 624 -26.36 12.11 -31.95
N GLU A 625 -26.29 13.24 -31.24
CA GLU A 625 -26.39 14.59 -31.82
C GLU A 625 -25.37 15.55 -31.20
N LEU A 626 -24.25 15.76 -31.89
CA LEU A 626 -23.14 16.60 -31.45
C LEU A 626 -22.93 17.75 -32.44
N LEU A 627 -23.18 18.96 -31.96
CA LEU A 627 -23.11 20.18 -32.75
C LEU A 627 -21.86 20.99 -32.37
N PRO A 628 -21.22 21.69 -33.31
CA PRO A 628 -20.14 22.61 -32.97
C PRO A 628 -20.64 23.67 -31.98
N GLU A 629 -19.83 24.01 -30.97
CA GLU A 629 -20.13 25.11 -30.05
C GLU A 629 -20.21 26.45 -30.80
N GLN A 630 -19.38 26.62 -31.82
CA GLN A 630 -19.27 27.84 -32.61
C GLN A 630 -19.23 27.52 -34.11
N GLY A 631 -20.02 28.27 -34.88
CA GLY A 631 -20.18 28.08 -36.32
C GLY A 631 -21.07 26.89 -36.69
N ASP A 632 -21.27 26.70 -37.99
CA ASP A 632 -22.16 25.66 -38.52
C ASP A 632 -21.39 24.50 -39.19
N ALA A 633 -20.06 24.58 -39.24
CA ALA A 633 -19.22 23.57 -39.87
C ALA A 633 -19.09 22.35 -38.96
N ILE A 634 -19.65 21.22 -39.40
CA ILE A 634 -19.59 19.96 -38.68
C ILE A 634 -18.40 19.16 -39.21
N ALA A 635 -17.46 18.80 -38.32
CA ALA A 635 -16.30 17.99 -38.67
C ALA A 635 -16.68 16.50 -38.84
N ASP A 636 -16.13 15.88 -39.88
CA ASP A 636 -16.38 14.46 -40.18
C ASP A 636 -15.80 13.53 -39.10
N PRO A 637 -16.56 12.52 -38.65
CA PRO A 637 -16.07 11.47 -37.75
C PRO A 637 -14.86 10.73 -38.30
N PHE A 638 -13.98 10.30 -37.41
CA PHE A 638 -12.88 9.39 -37.76
C PHE A 638 -13.21 7.95 -37.35
N CYS A 639 -13.07 7.01 -38.28
CA CYS A 639 -13.15 5.58 -38.02
C CYS A 639 -11.95 4.86 -38.62
N TRP A 640 -11.35 3.96 -37.84
CA TRP A 640 -10.31 3.06 -38.30
C TRP A 640 -10.46 1.68 -37.66
N ASN A 641 -10.54 0.65 -38.50
CA ASN A 641 -10.71 -0.76 -38.15
C ASN A 641 -11.80 -1.04 -37.09
N VAL A 642 -12.95 -0.40 -37.25
CA VAL A 642 -14.08 -0.49 -36.32
C VAL A 642 -15.32 -1.01 -37.04
N TYR A 643 -15.96 -2.02 -36.44
CA TYR A 643 -17.14 -2.67 -36.97
C TYR A 643 -18.35 -2.41 -36.08
N GLY A 644 -19.46 -2.03 -36.71
CA GLY A 644 -20.63 -1.57 -35.99
C GLY A 644 -21.70 -0.99 -36.89
N GLU A 645 -22.70 -0.37 -36.28
CA GLU A 645 -23.82 0.26 -36.98
C GLU A 645 -24.33 1.51 -36.27
N SER A 646 -24.89 2.44 -37.03
CA SER A 646 -25.75 3.50 -36.50
C SER A 646 -27.21 3.08 -36.68
N GLN A 647 -27.94 2.90 -35.58
CA GLN A 647 -29.33 2.43 -35.60
C GLN A 647 -30.33 3.55 -35.91
N THR A 648 -29.92 4.80 -35.69
CA THR A 648 -30.65 6.00 -36.12
C THR A 648 -29.70 6.94 -36.85
N LEU A 649 -30.25 7.98 -37.49
CA LEU A 649 -29.45 9.08 -37.99
C LEU A 649 -28.66 9.73 -36.83
N THR A 650 -27.40 10.05 -37.10
CA THR A 650 -26.47 10.70 -36.17
C THR A 650 -26.02 12.04 -36.74
N ILE A 651 -25.70 12.98 -35.86
CA ILE A 651 -25.09 14.26 -36.22
C ILE A 651 -23.75 14.38 -35.47
N PRO A 652 -22.61 14.48 -36.18
CA PRO A 652 -22.43 14.20 -37.61
C PRO A 652 -22.82 12.77 -38.02
N PRO A 653 -23.13 12.53 -39.31
CA PRO A 653 -23.30 11.18 -39.84
C PRO A 653 -22.01 10.36 -39.71
N VAL A 654 -22.11 9.16 -39.14
CA VAL A 654 -20.96 8.24 -38.98
C VAL A 654 -20.97 7.16 -40.07
N SER A 655 -20.70 7.55 -41.32
CA SER A 655 -20.70 6.62 -42.47
C SER A 655 -19.45 5.74 -42.59
N CYS A 656 -18.45 5.95 -41.72
CA CYS A 656 -17.16 5.26 -41.77
C CYS A 656 -17.10 3.94 -40.99
N LEU A 657 -18.21 3.52 -40.35
CA LEU A 657 -18.29 2.22 -39.67
C LEU A 657 -18.34 1.06 -40.67
N LEU A 658 -17.58 0.02 -40.40
CA LEU A 658 -17.60 -1.20 -41.21
C LEU A 658 -18.76 -2.11 -40.77
N GLN A 659 -19.48 -2.68 -41.73
CA GLN A 659 -20.56 -3.62 -41.45
C GLN A 659 -20.04 -5.07 -41.36
N GLY A 660 -20.79 -5.90 -40.62
CA GLY A 660 -20.51 -7.33 -40.47
C GLY A 660 -19.41 -7.63 -39.45
N LEU A 661 -18.83 -8.83 -39.55
CA LEU A 661 -17.76 -9.30 -38.67
C LEU A 661 -16.42 -9.32 -39.41
N PRO A 662 -15.31 -8.84 -38.81
CA PRO A 662 -13.99 -8.96 -39.40
C PRO A 662 -13.61 -10.42 -39.64
N ARG A 663 -12.96 -10.69 -40.78
CA ARG A 663 -12.53 -12.05 -41.18
C ARG A 663 -11.54 -12.69 -40.19
N SER A 664 -10.85 -11.89 -39.38
CA SER A 664 -9.83 -12.31 -38.40
C SER A 664 -10.37 -12.77 -37.04
N ILE A 665 -11.68 -12.79 -36.81
CA ILE A 665 -12.27 -13.09 -35.49
C ILE A 665 -12.05 -14.54 -35.01
N MET A 666 -11.68 -15.47 -35.89
CA MET A 666 -11.63 -16.89 -35.54
C MET A 666 -10.53 -17.28 -34.51
N ASP A 667 -9.52 -16.43 -34.29
CA ASP A 667 -8.43 -16.70 -33.32
C ASP A 667 -8.47 -15.82 -32.03
N ILE A 668 -9.41 -14.86 -31.94
CA ILE A 668 -9.48 -13.89 -30.82
C ILE A 668 -10.09 -14.50 -29.54
N ASP A 669 -10.68 -15.70 -29.62
CA ASP A 669 -11.35 -16.35 -28.48
C ASP A 669 -10.39 -16.65 -27.31
N SER A 670 -9.08 -16.78 -27.59
CA SER A 670 -8.04 -16.97 -26.57
C SER A 670 -7.72 -15.73 -25.73
N ASP A 671 -8.13 -14.53 -26.18
CA ASP A 671 -7.88 -13.25 -25.50
C ASP A 671 -9.08 -12.74 -24.68
N ARG A 672 -10.23 -13.43 -24.72
CA ARG A 672 -11.42 -13.02 -23.96
C ARG A 672 -11.20 -13.15 -22.45
N CYS A 673 -11.73 -12.20 -21.70
CA CYS A 673 -11.66 -12.21 -20.24
C CYS A 673 -12.79 -13.04 -19.62
N TYR A 674 -12.71 -14.37 -19.71
CA TYR A 674 -13.56 -15.29 -18.95
C TYR A 674 -12.78 -16.52 -18.51
#